data_AF-A0A941XWI1-F1
#
_entry.id   AF-A0A941XWI1-F1
#
_cell.length_a   1.000
_cell.length_b   1.000
_cell.length_c   1.000
_cell.angle_alpha   90.00
_cell.angle_beta   90.00
_cell.angle_gamma   90.00
#
_symmetry.space_group_name_H-M   'P 1'
#
loop_
_entity.id
_entity.type
_entity.pdbx_description
1 polymer ?
#
loop_
_entity_poly.entity_id
_entity_poly.type
_entity_poly.pdbx_seq_one_letter_code
_entity_poly.pdbx_strand_id
1 'polypeptide(L)'
;MKRPIGRFLIVAVLMLGMMGALVYRLGTLTIAEGQTWSEEAAGRKVRTIALKGERGRILDRNGVVLAYSETCYNVEFLRDADSRTDYDSAVYTESLIKAINIIEQSGGTTIDTSYLAMDESGEIVYDWGVTSEAAIRARYKNFCEAVGLNIQRRDPNYKAYPKDSSKWDISKWPTAEYAYNYLRRAWFIPEEYTFEQANKIIAIRQEVSLNNYRAYEPVTIAYDVEFDVVAEIKQHSDELVGVQVSQSTTRIYPRGETAGHIVGYLSRTADTVSVNTLLAKGYTIEELEPLYKYETTTDEDGNTIPKRDEEGNIVYVYDESGNHVIDMTSSSGLAYSYSDYVGVSGIESTMEAYLTGATKAHQGAKEVEINKNGSVIRELAQTNATNGSDVSLTIDIELQAVVETALEKLINKLSADEMAYMLDDIAEKEAKGETSKYADKLDTIETAKTGAIVAMDPRTGDVLAMASYPGFDPNWFIQGLTEEQAKYLDDADTTPLRNKAISLKIAPGSIFKMVTGVAGVSEGAVQIDEAVNDRGDGGSYYIHTTDENGKEVIIKTNAPRCWKRYHEEHANLTLTQALAQSCNYYFCEVAYRMGIDTLNEWAGKFGLTSKTGIELPGESTGICGGQSVLFDNTLLDAEGKLSITAQKTSLPSLIYRRLCTLLRECMDKRMMEIDEGAVSACALRLMQIQDGNGLDGKGPEIRRIISEEIGIPEGYTQTQTWTSEIVSLLNEIQWKPTQTIRAGFGQGTTLVTPIAVARYISAIANEGTVYEAHIVDRVIDADGNVVRDTEPVIVNTIGNDSAEWDKLWTAIKEGMKGVVSLEDQGTASDKFSEEFMEKYLDRITGKTGSAQIGLASIDIETTSWFVTYAPREDPEIVIVSCVPNGFSGAWSISAAEEIYTYYFNKQDSAAPETLAQVNGIVP
;
A
#
# COMPACT_ATOMS: atom_id res chain seq x y z
N MET A 1 9.31 -105.07 32.44
CA MET A 1 9.38 -103.64 32.08
C MET A 1 8.81 -103.44 30.68
N LYS A 2 7.58 -102.93 30.54
CA LYS A 2 6.99 -102.56 29.24
C LYS A 2 7.42 -101.12 28.90
N ARG A 3 8.15 -100.91 27.80
CA ARG A 3 8.60 -99.56 27.36
C ARG A 3 7.43 -98.79 26.73
N PRO A 4 7.26 -97.48 27.00
CA PRO A 4 6.10 -96.71 26.55
C PRO A 4 6.33 -96.16 25.15
N ILE A 5 6.40 -97.04 24.14
CA ILE A 5 6.64 -96.64 22.74
C ILE A 5 5.46 -95.82 22.19
N GLY A 6 4.23 -96.05 22.68
CA GLY A 6 3.03 -95.35 22.21
C GLY A 6 3.00 -93.84 22.52
N ARG A 7 3.54 -93.39 23.67
CA ARG A 7 3.49 -91.95 24.03
C ARG A 7 4.47 -91.12 23.21
N PHE A 8 5.67 -91.66 22.96
CA PHE A 8 6.67 -91.00 22.10
C PHE A 8 6.18 -90.88 20.66
N LEU A 9 5.49 -91.90 20.15
CA LEU A 9 4.95 -91.90 18.79
C LEU A 9 3.84 -90.86 18.61
N ILE A 10 2.98 -90.68 19.61
CA ILE A 10 1.93 -89.65 19.61
C ILE A 10 2.54 -88.24 19.65
N VAL A 11 3.56 -88.01 20.48
CA VAL A 11 4.26 -86.71 20.53
C VAL A 11 5.01 -86.43 19.22
N ALA A 12 5.63 -87.44 18.61
CA ALA A 12 6.30 -87.29 17.32
C ALA A 12 5.32 -86.97 16.18
N VAL A 13 4.15 -87.59 16.16
CA VAL A 13 3.08 -87.29 15.19
C VAL A 13 2.50 -85.89 15.42
N LEU A 14 2.32 -85.47 16.68
CA LEU A 14 1.90 -84.09 17.00
C LEU A 14 2.94 -83.05 16.58
N MET A 15 4.23 -83.32 16.82
CA MET A 15 5.32 -82.45 16.36
C MET A 15 5.38 -82.38 14.83
N LEU A 16 5.22 -83.50 14.13
CA LEU A 16 5.16 -83.51 12.67
C LEU A 16 3.92 -82.78 12.14
N GLY A 17 2.79 -82.88 12.82
CA GLY A 17 1.59 -82.12 12.50
C GLY A 17 1.77 -80.61 12.70
N MET A 18 2.38 -80.20 13.81
CA MET A 18 2.73 -78.78 14.05
C MET A 18 3.77 -78.26 13.06
N MET A 19 4.81 -79.07 12.77
CA MET A 19 5.82 -78.72 11.79
C MET A 19 5.20 -78.60 10.39
N GLY A 20 4.30 -79.51 10.03
CA GLY A 20 3.53 -79.44 8.79
C GLY A 20 2.64 -78.20 8.71
N ALA A 21 1.98 -77.83 9.81
CA ALA A 21 1.19 -76.60 9.89
C ALA A 21 2.05 -75.34 9.76
N LEU A 22 3.26 -75.34 10.36
CA LEU A 22 4.23 -74.25 10.22
C LEU A 22 4.78 -74.17 8.79
N VAL A 23 5.12 -75.29 8.16
CA VAL A 23 5.58 -75.32 6.76
C VAL A 23 4.47 -74.90 5.81
N TYR A 24 3.22 -75.29 6.07
CA TYR A 24 2.06 -74.83 5.32
C TYR A 24 1.84 -73.32 5.49
N ARG A 25 1.89 -72.81 6.73
CA ARG A 25 1.79 -71.37 7.03
C ARG A 25 2.93 -70.57 6.39
N LEU A 26 4.14 -71.11 6.41
CA LEU A 26 5.31 -70.52 5.77
C LEU A 26 5.16 -70.52 4.25
N GLY A 27 4.65 -71.60 3.66
CA GLY A 27 4.35 -71.68 2.24
C GLY A 27 3.23 -70.73 1.81
N THR A 28 2.19 -70.54 2.64
CA THR A 28 1.15 -69.54 2.36
C THR A 28 1.72 -68.13 2.40
N LEU A 29 2.55 -67.81 3.39
CA LEU A 29 3.19 -66.49 3.51
C LEU A 29 4.21 -66.22 2.40
N THR A 30 4.98 -67.22 1.98
CA THR A 30 6.07 -67.03 1.00
C THR A 30 5.66 -67.24 -0.46
N ILE A 31 4.66 -68.06 -0.75
CA ILE A 31 4.25 -68.40 -2.12
C ILE A 31 2.89 -67.79 -2.48
N ALA A 32 1.89 -67.89 -1.60
CA ALA A 32 0.54 -67.41 -1.91
C ALA A 32 0.38 -65.91 -1.67
N GLU A 33 0.93 -65.39 -0.57
CA GLU A 33 0.93 -63.97 -0.22
C GLU A 33 2.30 -63.31 -0.49
N GLY A 34 3.29 -64.08 -0.95
CA GLY A 34 4.66 -63.60 -1.10
C GLY A 34 4.80 -62.42 -2.08
N GLN A 35 3.94 -62.36 -3.09
CA GLN A 35 3.90 -61.24 -4.03
C GLN A 35 3.32 -59.97 -3.37
N THR A 36 2.30 -60.12 -2.52
CA THR A 36 1.67 -59.04 -1.74
C THR A 36 2.62 -58.51 -0.67
N TRP A 37 3.28 -59.39 0.08
CA TRP A 37 4.32 -59.02 1.05
C TRP A 37 5.59 -58.48 0.38
N SER A 38 5.93 -58.92 -0.84
CA SER A 38 7.03 -58.35 -1.63
C SER A 38 6.68 -56.97 -2.17
N GLU A 39 5.41 -56.70 -2.47
CA GLU A 39 4.91 -55.37 -2.86
C GLU A 39 4.85 -54.42 -1.64
N GLU A 40 4.43 -54.91 -0.46
CA GLU A 40 4.51 -54.17 0.80
C GLU A 40 5.97 -53.95 1.26
N ALA A 41 6.85 -54.95 1.13
CA ALA A 41 8.27 -54.87 1.50
C ALA A 41 9.14 -54.13 0.46
N ALA A 42 8.65 -53.98 -0.77
CA ALA A 42 9.26 -53.08 -1.75
C ALA A 42 9.21 -51.61 -1.31
N GLY A 43 8.44 -51.26 -0.27
CA GLY A 43 8.49 -49.94 0.35
C GLY A 43 8.17 -48.83 -0.65
N ARG A 44 7.21 -49.08 -1.55
CA ARG A 44 6.74 -48.09 -2.52
C ARG A 44 5.85 -47.11 -1.77
N LYS A 45 6.42 -45.98 -1.35
CA LYS A 45 5.63 -44.88 -0.79
C LYS A 45 5.03 -44.11 -1.98
N VAL A 46 3.71 -44.04 -2.03
CA VAL A 46 3.00 -43.09 -2.91
C VAL A 46 2.93 -41.76 -2.19
N ARG A 47 3.22 -40.66 -2.89
CA ARG A 47 3.09 -39.29 -2.37
C ARG A 47 2.30 -38.43 -3.33
N THR A 48 1.52 -37.52 -2.78
CA THR A 48 0.82 -36.49 -3.55
C THR A 48 1.60 -35.19 -3.46
N ILE A 49 1.96 -34.62 -4.60
CA ILE A 49 2.61 -33.31 -4.73
C ILE A 49 1.58 -32.34 -5.31
N ALA A 50 1.42 -31.16 -4.71
CA ALA A 50 0.54 -30.13 -5.25
C ALA A 50 1.15 -29.53 -6.52
N LEU A 51 0.37 -29.46 -7.61
CA LEU A 51 0.71 -28.72 -8.82
C LEU A 51 0.02 -27.36 -8.74
N LYS A 52 0.73 -26.28 -9.07
CA LYS A 52 0.19 -24.93 -9.02
C LYS A 52 -0.14 -24.45 -10.42
N GLY A 53 -1.22 -23.68 -10.53
CA GLY A 53 -1.56 -22.98 -11.76
C GLY A 53 -0.68 -21.76 -11.94
N GLU A 54 -0.56 -21.29 -13.17
CA GLU A 54 0.11 -20.03 -13.45
C GLU A 54 -0.75 -18.86 -12.95
N ARG A 55 -0.09 -17.77 -12.54
CA ARG A 55 -0.78 -16.54 -12.17
C ARG A 55 -1.31 -15.85 -13.44
N GLY A 56 -2.55 -15.37 -13.39
CA GLY A 56 -3.19 -14.67 -14.51
C GLY A 56 -2.41 -13.42 -14.95
N ARG A 57 -2.55 -13.07 -16.23
CA ARG A 57 -1.87 -11.92 -16.85
C ARG A 57 -2.57 -10.62 -16.49
N ILE A 58 -1.81 -9.54 -16.42
CA ILE A 58 -2.36 -8.18 -16.34
C ILE A 58 -2.14 -7.52 -17.70
N LEU A 59 -3.21 -7.02 -18.30
CA LEU A 59 -3.24 -6.44 -19.64
C LEU A 59 -3.69 -4.98 -19.58
N ASP A 60 -3.15 -4.14 -20.47
CA ASP A 60 -3.69 -2.80 -20.71
C ASP A 60 -5.00 -2.88 -21.53
N ARG A 61 -5.63 -1.73 -21.80
CA ARG A 61 -6.90 -1.66 -22.54
C ARG A 61 -6.83 -2.14 -23.99
N ASN A 62 -5.62 -2.19 -24.56
CA ASN A 62 -5.34 -2.63 -25.92
C ASN A 62 -4.86 -4.09 -25.97
N GLY A 63 -4.84 -4.80 -24.84
CA GLY A 63 -4.36 -6.18 -24.73
C GLY A 63 -2.85 -6.33 -24.61
N VAL A 64 -2.13 -5.24 -24.35
CA VAL A 64 -0.68 -5.24 -24.13
C VAL A 64 -0.38 -5.78 -22.74
N VAL A 65 0.52 -6.76 -22.66
CA VAL A 65 0.91 -7.37 -21.39
C VAL A 65 1.70 -6.41 -20.51
N LEU A 66 1.25 -6.24 -19.27
CA LEU A 66 1.87 -5.46 -18.19
C LEU A 66 2.51 -6.35 -17.12
N ALA A 67 1.94 -7.53 -16.89
CA ALA A 67 2.52 -8.57 -16.04
C ALA A 67 2.12 -9.95 -16.54
N TYR A 68 3.06 -10.89 -16.54
CA TYR A 68 2.78 -12.29 -16.87
C TYR A 68 3.69 -13.22 -16.08
N SER A 69 3.33 -14.50 -16.06
CA SER A 69 4.14 -15.55 -15.47
C SER A 69 4.94 -16.26 -16.55
N GLU A 70 6.24 -16.43 -16.31
CA GLU A 70 7.10 -17.26 -17.15
C GLU A 70 7.47 -18.53 -16.39
N THR A 71 7.52 -19.65 -17.11
CA THR A 71 7.97 -20.92 -16.54
C THR A 71 9.46 -20.81 -16.23
N CYS A 72 9.82 -21.04 -14.96
CA CYS A 72 11.19 -21.21 -14.52
C CYS A 72 11.38 -22.59 -13.90
N TYR A 73 12.63 -23.07 -13.90
CA TYR A 73 12.98 -24.34 -13.29
C TYR A 73 13.76 -24.09 -12.02
N ASN A 74 13.38 -24.76 -10.94
CA ASN A 74 14.12 -24.70 -9.69
C ASN A 74 14.77 -26.04 -9.41
N VAL A 75 15.91 -25.98 -8.75
CA VAL A 75 16.53 -27.16 -8.16
C VAL A 75 16.14 -27.23 -6.71
N GLU A 76 15.63 -28.37 -6.30
CA GLU A 76 15.16 -28.63 -4.94
C GLU A 76 15.94 -29.78 -4.32
N PHE A 77 16.06 -29.74 -2.99
CA PHE A 77 16.65 -30.79 -2.19
C PHE A 77 15.65 -31.29 -1.14
N LEU A 78 15.37 -32.59 -1.19
CA LEU A 78 14.53 -33.30 -0.25
C LEU A 78 15.38 -34.28 0.56
N ARG A 79 15.31 -34.16 1.89
CA ARG A 79 15.92 -35.12 2.80
C ARG A 79 14.88 -36.15 3.23
N ASP A 80 15.24 -37.43 3.24
CA ASP A 80 14.37 -38.44 3.84
C ASP A 80 14.44 -38.38 5.37
N ALA A 81 13.31 -38.11 6.02
CA ALA A 81 13.19 -37.98 7.47
C ALA A 81 13.49 -39.31 8.21
N ASP A 82 13.29 -40.44 7.53
CA ASP A 82 13.48 -41.79 8.10
C ASP A 82 14.95 -42.25 8.01
N SER A 83 15.76 -41.58 7.18
CA SER A 83 17.17 -41.93 6.91
C SER A 83 18.12 -41.01 7.68
N ARG A 84 18.57 -41.48 8.86
CA ARG A 84 19.36 -40.67 9.82
C ARG A 84 20.77 -41.19 10.06
N THR A 85 21.34 -41.99 9.17
CA THR A 85 22.69 -42.53 9.39
C THR A 85 23.78 -41.56 8.95
N ASP A 86 24.97 -41.71 9.53
CA ASP A 86 26.17 -40.97 9.11
C ASP A 86 26.49 -41.20 7.62
N TYR A 87 26.18 -42.39 7.10
CA TYR A 87 26.35 -42.73 5.69
C TYR A 87 25.41 -41.89 4.79
N ASP A 88 24.12 -41.80 5.15
CA ASP A 88 23.16 -40.99 4.39
C ASP A 88 23.55 -39.51 4.41
N SER A 89 24.04 -39.02 5.55
CA SER A 89 24.56 -37.67 5.67
C SER A 89 25.74 -37.42 4.72
N ALA A 90 26.68 -38.35 4.60
CA ALA A 90 27.79 -38.22 3.65
C ALA A 90 27.30 -38.22 2.18
N VAL A 91 26.36 -39.10 1.83
CA VAL A 91 25.78 -39.21 0.47
C VAL A 91 25.04 -37.93 0.06
N TYR A 92 24.25 -37.34 0.97
CA TYR A 92 23.60 -36.06 0.72
C TYR A 92 24.60 -34.92 0.51
N THR A 93 25.72 -34.90 1.24
CA THR A 93 26.77 -33.89 1.03
C THR A 93 27.44 -34.06 -0.32
N GLU A 94 27.75 -35.29 -0.74
CA GLU A 94 28.30 -35.54 -2.07
C GLU A 94 27.31 -35.11 -3.17
N SER A 95 26.03 -35.41 -3.00
CA SER A 95 24.97 -35.03 -3.94
C SER A 95 24.83 -33.51 -4.05
N LEU A 96 24.85 -32.79 -2.93
CA LEU A 96 24.81 -31.33 -2.90
C LEU A 96 26.05 -30.71 -3.55
N ILE A 97 27.25 -31.25 -3.29
CA ILE A 97 28.48 -30.79 -3.95
C ILE A 97 28.35 -30.90 -5.47
N LYS A 98 27.90 -32.06 -5.98
CA LYS A 98 27.72 -32.26 -7.42
C LYS A 98 26.66 -31.32 -7.99
N ALA A 99 25.53 -31.16 -7.31
CA ALA A 99 24.46 -30.25 -7.73
C ALA A 99 24.93 -28.79 -7.79
N ILE A 100 25.59 -28.29 -6.74
CA ILE A 100 26.16 -26.93 -6.69
C ILE A 100 27.14 -26.73 -7.86
N ASN A 101 28.01 -27.70 -8.12
CA ASN A 101 28.96 -27.61 -9.24
C ASN A 101 28.26 -27.52 -10.61
N ILE A 102 27.19 -28.30 -10.85
CA ILE A 102 26.41 -28.25 -12.11
C ILE A 102 25.77 -26.86 -12.27
N ILE A 103 25.18 -26.34 -11.19
CA ILE A 103 24.51 -25.03 -11.17
C ILE A 103 25.53 -23.91 -11.47
N GLU A 104 26.66 -23.90 -10.75
CA GLU A 104 27.67 -22.84 -10.86
C GLU A 104 28.47 -22.88 -12.16
N GLN A 105 28.72 -24.07 -12.73
CA GLN A 105 29.37 -24.19 -14.04
C GLN A 105 28.54 -23.57 -15.16
N SER A 106 27.22 -23.55 -14.99
CA SER A 106 26.28 -22.95 -15.93
C SER A 106 26.04 -21.46 -15.65
N GLY A 107 26.73 -20.88 -14.65
CA GLY A 107 26.59 -19.47 -14.24
C GLY A 107 25.47 -19.20 -13.23
N GLY A 108 24.76 -20.22 -12.76
CA GLY A 108 23.72 -20.09 -11.74
C GLY A 108 24.30 -19.97 -10.32
N THR A 109 23.49 -19.48 -9.39
CA THR A 109 23.84 -19.39 -7.96
C THR A 109 22.92 -20.24 -7.10
N THR A 110 23.40 -20.60 -5.91
CA THR A 110 22.62 -21.32 -4.91
C THR A 110 22.17 -20.37 -3.80
N ILE A 111 21.18 -20.78 -3.01
CA ILE A 111 20.68 -19.99 -1.88
C ILE A 111 21.80 -19.63 -0.89
N ASP A 112 21.78 -18.40 -0.38
CA ASP A 112 22.67 -17.93 0.67
C ASP A 112 21.87 -17.55 1.92
N THR A 113 21.37 -18.56 2.63
CA THR A 113 20.60 -18.38 3.87
C THR A 113 21.40 -18.70 5.13
N SER A 114 22.73 -18.84 5.02
CA SER A 114 23.58 -19.21 6.16
C SER A 114 23.56 -18.12 7.22
N TYR A 115 23.40 -18.52 8.49
CA TYR A 115 23.60 -17.59 9.61
C TYR A 115 25.09 -17.36 9.92
N LEU A 116 25.99 -17.99 9.16
CA LEU A 116 27.43 -17.82 9.30
C LEU A 116 27.94 -16.92 8.18
N ALA A 117 28.60 -15.83 8.56
CA ALA A 117 29.25 -14.88 7.66
C ALA A 117 30.72 -14.70 8.06
N MET A 118 31.52 -14.14 7.14
CA MET A 118 32.90 -13.76 7.41
C MET A 118 32.98 -12.24 7.43
N ASP A 119 33.54 -11.67 8.50
CA ASP A 119 33.68 -10.21 8.64
C ASP A 119 34.89 -9.66 7.87
N GLU A 120 35.03 -8.33 7.83
CA GLU A 120 36.15 -7.64 7.16
C GLU A 120 37.54 -8.00 7.72
N SER A 121 37.59 -8.51 8.96
CA SER A 121 38.80 -9.00 9.61
C SER A 121 39.12 -10.47 9.30
N GLY A 122 38.23 -11.18 8.60
CA GLY A 122 38.35 -12.59 8.28
C GLY A 122 37.93 -13.53 9.42
N GLU A 123 37.26 -13.03 10.46
CA GLU A 123 36.67 -13.86 11.52
C GLU A 123 35.26 -14.33 11.12
N ILE A 124 34.89 -15.54 11.54
CA ILE A 124 33.56 -16.09 11.30
C ILE A 124 32.61 -15.56 12.38
N VAL A 125 31.58 -14.84 11.95
CA VAL A 125 30.57 -14.22 12.81
C VAL A 125 29.17 -14.76 12.48
N TYR A 126 28.24 -14.59 13.43
CA TYR A 126 26.83 -14.85 13.12
C TYR A 126 26.19 -13.61 12.51
N ASP A 127 25.53 -13.77 11.37
CA ASP A 127 24.61 -12.79 10.83
C ASP A 127 23.18 -13.32 10.94
N TRP A 128 22.39 -12.68 11.80
CA TRP A 128 21.01 -13.07 12.04
C TRP A 128 20.01 -12.34 11.15
N GLY A 129 20.43 -11.33 10.38
CA GLY A 129 19.53 -10.50 9.55
C GLY A 129 18.47 -9.73 10.32
N VAL A 130 18.64 -9.52 11.64
CA VAL A 130 17.73 -8.75 12.52
C VAL A 130 18.54 -7.99 13.56
N THR A 131 18.08 -6.79 13.92
CA THR A 131 18.75 -5.91 14.89
C THR A 131 18.16 -6.02 16.31
N SER A 132 16.94 -6.52 16.45
CA SER A 132 16.27 -6.69 17.75
C SER A 132 16.89 -7.83 18.56
N GLU A 133 17.35 -7.53 19.78
CA GLU A 133 17.92 -8.56 20.67
C GLU A 133 16.97 -9.73 20.94
N ALA A 134 15.67 -9.46 21.07
CA ALA A 134 14.68 -10.51 21.32
C ALA A 134 14.55 -11.46 20.10
N ALA A 135 14.59 -10.90 18.89
CA ALA A 135 14.53 -11.65 17.64
C ALA A 135 15.82 -12.46 17.42
N ILE A 136 16.99 -11.87 17.70
CA ILE A 136 18.29 -12.57 17.66
C ILE A 136 18.27 -13.79 18.58
N ARG A 137 17.84 -13.61 19.84
CA ARG A 137 17.76 -14.71 20.83
C ARG A 137 16.84 -15.84 20.36
N ALA A 138 15.69 -15.50 19.77
CA ALA A 138 14.76 -16.48 19.22
C ALA A 138 15.34 -17.24 18.01
N ARG A 139 15.92 -16.52 17.03
CA ARG A 139 16.56 -17.14 15.85
C ARG A 139 17.72 -18.04 16.25
N TYR A 140 18.57 -17.60 17.16
CA TYR A 140 19.72 -18.37 17.62
C TYR A 140 19.31 -19.66 18.35
N LYS A 141 18.25 -19.61 19.15
CA LYS A 141 17.67 -20.81 19.79
C LYS A 141 17.19 -21.79 18.73
N ASN A 142 16.35 -21.31 17.81
CA ASN A 142 15.77 -22.13 16.74
C ASN A 142 16.87 -22.76 15.88
N PHE A 143 17.90 -22.00 15.51
CA PHE A 143 19.08 -22.50 14.79
C PHE A 143 19.76 -23.62 15.56
N CYS A 144 20.15 -23.39 16.82
CA CYS A 144 20.84 -24.39 17.62
C CYS A 144 20.03 -25.68 17.77
N GLU A 145 18.73 -25.57 18.04
CA GLU A 145 17.83 -26.73 18.17
C GLU A 145 17.65 -27.47 16.84
N ALA A 146 17.51 -26.73 15.73
CA ALA A 146 17.35 -27.28 14.39
C ALA A 146 18.58 -28.08 13.91
N VAL A 147 19.78 -27.53 14.11
CA VAL A 147 21.04 -28.13 13.62
C VAL A 147 21.71 -29.06 14.64
N GLY A 148 21.12 -29.24 15.83
CA GLY A 148 21.60 -30.18 16.85
C GLY A 148 22.72 -29.66 17.75
N LEU A 149 22.94 -28.35 17.83
CA LEU A 149 23.90 -27.74 18.76
C LEU A 149 23.35 -27.76 20.19
N ASN A 150 24.07 -28.45 21.08
CA ASN A 150 23.62 -28.64 22.47
C ASN A 150 23.87 -27.39 23.33
N ILE A 151 22.83 -26.56 23.48
CA ILE A 151 22.81 -25.39 24.38
C ILE A 151 22.87 -25.82 25.85
N GLN A 152 22.16 -26.89 26.20
CA GLN A 152 21.95 -27.35 27.59
C GLN A 152 23.25 -27.68 28.32
N ARG A 153 24.27 -28.17 27.60
CA ARG A 153 25.57 -28.49 28.17
C ARG A 153 26.36 -27.25 28.58
N ARG A 154 26.10 -26.09 27.96
CA ARG A 154 26.85 -24.84 28.18
C ARG A 154 26.10 -23.83 29.04
N ASP A 155 24.76 -23.83 28.99
CA ASP A 155 23.91 -23.06 29.89
C ASP A 155 22.89 -23.96 30.62
N PRO A 156 23.23 -24.44 31.83
CA PRO A 156 22.34 -25.28 32.64
C PRO A 156 21.03 -24.60 33.07
N ASN A 157 21.01 -23.26 33.11
CA ASN A 157 19.86 -22.48 33.56
C ASN A 157 18.79 -22.30 32.47
N TYR A 158 19.12 -22.62 31.22
CA TYR A 158 18.22 -22.57 30.06
C TYR A 158 16.87 -23.29 30.30
N LYS A 159 16.87 -24.43 31.02
CA LYS A 159 15.65 -25.20 31.31
C LYS A 159 14.69 -24.52 32.29
N ALA A 160 15.14 -23.53 33.07
CA ALA A 160 14.31 -22.89 34.08
C ALA A 160 13.30 -21.91 33.47
N TYR A 161 13.57 -21.34 32.28
CA TYR A 161 12.73 -20.32 31.65
C TYR A 161 12.66 -20.46 30.11
N PRO A 162 12.05 -21.53 29.57
CA PRO A 162 12.05 -21.82 28.13
C PRO A 162 11.18 -20.88 27.26
N LYS A 163 10.34 -20.03 27.90
CA LYS A 163 9.40 -19.12 27.22
C LYS A 163 9.75 -17.62 27.35
N ASP A 164 10.75 -17.27 28.15
CA ASP A 164 11.11 -15.87 28.45
C ASP A 164 12.51 -15.56 27.90
N SER A 165 12.56 -15.05 26.66
CA SER A 165 13.80 -14.78 25.93
C SER A 165 14.68 -13.70 26.60
N SER A 166 14.09 -12.88 27.47
CA SER A 166 14.82 -11.83 28.21
C SER A 166 15.86 -12.39 29.19
N LYS A 167 15.67 -13.64 29.64
CA LYS A 167 16.50 -14.33 30.65
C LYS A 167 17.59 -15.24 30.07
N TRP A 168 17.69 -15.37 28.75
CA TRP A 168 18.70 -16.21 28.11
C TRP A 168 20.05 -15.48 28.00
N ASP A 169 21.13 -16.15 28.41
CA ASP A 169 22.49 -15.64 28.32
C ASP A 169 23.21 -16.22 27.09
N ILE A 170 23.03 -15.54 25.95
CA ILE A 170 23.59 -15.94 24.65
C ILE A 170 25.12 -15.95 24.61
N SER A 171 25.80 -15.25 25.53
CA SER A 171 27.28 -15.21 25.58
C SER A 171 27.89 -16.59 25.90
N LYS A 172 27.12 -17.46 26.53
CA LYS A 172 27.52 -18.83 26.90
C LYS A 172 27.25 -19.85 25.79
N TRP A 173 26.56 -19.43 24.72
CA TRP A 173 26.15 -20.31 23.64
C TRP A 173 27.31 -20.53 22.64
N PRO A 174 27.21 -21.49 21.71
CA PRO A 174 28.32 -21.84 20.84
C PRO A 174 28.73 -20.73 19.86
N THR A 175 29.98 -20.25 19.91
CA THR A 175 30.50 -19.24 18.97
C THR A 175 30.32 -19.64 17.51
N ALA A 176 30.27 -18.67 16.59
CA ALA A 176 30.09 -18.93 15.16
C ALA A 176 31.19 -19.84 14.60
N GLU A 177 32.45 -19.65 15.01
CA GLU A 177 33.55 -20.55 14.68
C GLU A 177 33.32 -21.99 15.19
N TYR A 178 32.79 -22.15 16.40
CA TYR A 178 32.48 -23.48 16.93
C TYR A 178 31.35 -24.14 16.14
N ALA A 179 30.29 -23.40 15.81
CA ALA A 179 29.17 -23.90 15.02
C ALA A 179 29.64 -24.31 13.62
N TYR A 180 30.41 -23.46 12.94
CA TYR A 180 31.00 -23.76 11.64
C TYR A 180 31.79 -25.09 11.65
N ASN A 181 32.71 -25.24 12.60
CA ASN A 181 33.51 -26.46 12.74
C ASN A 181 32.66 -27.69 13.11
N TYR A 182 31.62 -27.51 13.92
CA TYR A 182 30.69 -28.58 14.29
C TYR A 182 29.88 -29.05 13.09
N LEU A 183 29.26 -28.12 12.34
CA LEU A 183 28.45 -28.41 11.17
C LEU A 183 29.26 -29.08 10.07
N ARG A 184 30.49 -28.60 9.84
CA ARG A 184 31.40 -29.20 8.86
C ARG A 184 31.68 -30.67 9.17
N ARG A 185 31.89 -31.01 10.45
CA ARG A 185 32.08 -32.39 10.90
C ARG A 185 30.79 -33.22 10.87
N ALA A 186 29.67 -32.65 11.32
CA ALA A 186 28.39 -33.33 11.42
C ALA A 186 27.79 -33.67 10.05
N TRP A 187 28.07 -32.85 9.04
CA TRP A 187 27.60 -33.05 7.66
C TRP A 187 28.70 -33.54 6.72
N PHE A 188 29.84 -34.02 7.25
CA PHE A 188 30.92 -34.62 6.46
C PHE A 188 31.40 -33.74 5.28
N ILE A 189 31.46 -32.42 5.49
CA ILE A 189 31.93 -31.48 4.48
C ILE A 189 33.48 -31.58 4.40
N PRO A 190 34.07 -31.80 3.21
CA PRO A 190 35.51 -32.06 3.09
C PRO A 190 36.36 -30.92 3.63
N GLU A 191 37.47 -31.16 4.33
CA GLU A 191 38.32 -30.13 5.00
C GLU A 191 39.06 -29.20 4.02
N GLU A 192 39.19 -29.60 2.76
CA GLU A 192 39.85 -28.85 1.69
C GLU A 192 39.00 -27.70 1.11
N TYR A 193 37.69 -27.67 1.38
CA TYR A 193 36.78 -26.64 0.89
C TYR A 193 37.05 -25.28 1.57
N THR A 194 37.01 -24.20 0.81
CA THR A 194 37.08 -22.84 1.37
C THR A 194 35.87 -22.55 2.27
N PHE A 195 35.93 -21.48 3.06
CA PHE A 195 34.78 -21.04 3.85
C PHE A 195 33.54 -20.86 2.97
N GLU A 196 33.68 -20.13 1.86
CA GLU A 196 32.58 -19.86 0.93
C GLU A 196 31.95 -21.14 0.38
N GLN A 197 32.76 -22.11 -0.08
CA GLN A 197 32.25 -23.37 -0.63
C GLN A 197 31.56 -24.22 0.45
N ALA A 198 32.12 -24.29 1.65
CA ALA A 198 31.50 -25.01 2.76
C ALA A 198 30.22 -24.29 3.24
N ASN A 199 30.19 -22.96 3.21
CA ASN A 199 29.06 -22.16 3.65
C ASN A 199 27.83 -22.36 2.75
N LYS A 200 28.01 -22.56 1.44
CA LYS A 200 26.90 -22.91 0.52
C LYS A 200 26.22 -24.23 0.89
N ILE A 201 27.00 -25.26 1.21
CA ILE A 201 26.46 -26.55 1.68
C ILE A 201 25.79 -26.39 3.05
N ILE A 202 26.40 -25.59 3.92
CA ILE A 202 25.84 -25.28 5.25
C ILE A 202 24.51 -24.54 5.14
N ALA A 203 24.40 -23.55 4.23
CA ALA A 203 23.17 -22.79 3.99
C ALA A 203 22.00 -23.72 3.63
N ILE A 204 22.21 -24.60 2.64
CA ILE A 204 21.19 -25.57 2.21
C ILE A 204 20.81 -26.52 3.35
N ARG A 205 21.80 -27.10 4.04
CA ARG A 205 21.56 -28.05 5.14
C ARG A 205 20.91 -27.39 6.35
N GLN A 206 21.25 -26.13 6.62
CA GLN A 206 20.63 -25.30 7.65
C GLN A 206 19.16 -25.07 7.32
N GLU A 207 18.84 -24.66 6.09
CA GLU A 207 17.46 -24.42 5.65
C GLU A 207 16.58 -25.67 5.79
N VAL A 208 17.10 -26.82 5.37
CA VAL A 208 16.45 -28.13 5.55
C VAL A 208 16.26 -28.47 7.03
N SER A 209 17.21 -28.09 7.88
CA SER A 209 17.15 -28.38 9.32
C SER A 209 16.21 -27.44 10.07
N LEU A 210 16.14 -26.17 9.67
CA LEU A 210 15.18 -25.19 10.20
C LEU A 210 13.74 -25.58 9.84
N ASN A 211 13.54 -26.15 8.65
CA ASN A 211 12.25 -26.65 8.17
C ASN A 211 11.98 -28.12 8.51
N ASN A 212 12.73 -28.72 9.46
CA ASN A 212 12.66 -30.15 9.77
C ASN A 212 11.33 -30.62 10.42
N TYR A 213 10.49 -29.69 10.90
CA TYR A 213 9.10 -30.01 11.27
C TYR A 213 8.25 -30.39 10.05
N ARG A 214 8.70 -30.01 8.84
CA ARG A 214 8.19 -30.39 7.52
C ARG A 214 9.23 -31.17 6.75
N ALA A 215 9.90 -32.13 7.39
CA ALA A 215 10.96 -32.95 6.79
C ALA A 215 10.60 -33.69 5.48
N TYR A 216 9.36 -33.60 5.03
CA TYR A 216 8.85 -34.21 3.81
C TYR A 216 8.62 -33.20 2.66
N GLU A 217 8.80 -31.90 2.90
CA GLU A 217 8.75 -30.85 1.89
C GLU A 217 10.16 -30.59 1.32
N PRO A 218 10.31 -30.54 -0.01
CA PRO A 218 11.58 -30.18 -0.64
C PRO A 218 11.95 -28.71 -0.36
N VAL A 219 13.24 -28.43 -0.18
CA VAL A 219 13.78 -27.08 -0.04
C VAL A 219 14.42 -26.65 -1.35
N THR A 220 14.01 -25.51 -1.90
CA THR A 220 14.61 -24.96 -3.11
C THR A 220 16.05 -24.49 -2.85
N ILE A 221 17.02 -25.05 -3.58
CA ILE A 221 18.45 -24.75 -3.44
C ILE A 221 18.98 -23.81 -4.52
N ALA A 222 18.32 -23.74 -5.68
CA ALA A 222 18.57 -22.77 -6.72
C ALA A 222 17.25 -22.43 -7.42
N TYR A 223 17.03 -21.15 -7.68
CA TYR A 223 15.85 -20.63 -8.35
C TYR A 223 16.21 -20.29 -9.79
N ASP A 224 15.27 -20.49 -10.71
CA ASP A 224 15.39 -20.07 -12.12
C ASP A 224 16.69 -20.52 -12.80
N VAL A 225 16.95 -21.83 -12.78
CA VAL A 225 18.11 -22.42 -13.45
C VAL A 225 17.87 -22.61 -14.94
N GLU A 226 18.94 -22.41 -15.71
CA GLU A 226 18.96 -22.66 -17.15
C GLU A 226 18.56 -24.10 -17.51
N PHE A 227 17.95 -24.28 -18.68
CA PHE A 227 17.47 -25.60 -19.10
C PHE A 227 18.60 -26.64 -19.22
N ASP A 228 19.83 -26.21 -19.47
CA ASP A 228 21.01 -27.08 -19.49
C ASP A 228 21.29 -27.69 -18.10
N VAL A 229 21.10 -26.92 -17.03
CA VAL A 229 21.19 -27.42 -15.64
C VAL A 229 20.11 -28.46 -15.38
N VAL A 230 18.89 -28.20 -15.85
CA VAL A 230 17.76 -29.14 -15.74
C VAL A 230 18.07 -30.46 -16.43
N ALA A 231 18.62 -30.39 -17.64
CA ALA A 231 19.01 -31.57 -18.40
C ALA A 231 20.10 -32.38 -17.69
N GLU A 232 21.13 -31.71 -17.17
CA GLU A 232 22.22 -32.38 -16.44
C GLU A 232 21.78 -33.01 -15.13
N ILE A 233 20.96 -32.31 -14.34
CA ILE A 233 20.42 -32.86 -13.09
C ILE A 233 19.52 -34.07 -13.38
N LYS A 234 18.71 -34.02 -14.44
CA LYS A 234 17.89 -35.17 -14.85
C LYS A 234 18.74 -36.35 -15.33
N GLN A 235 19.80 -36.09 -16.08
CA GLN A 235 20.73 -37.11 -16.58
C GLN A 235 21.45 -37.83 -15.44
N HIS A 236 21.86 -37.10 -14.40
CA HIS A 236 22.57 -37.64 -13.23
C HIS A 236 21.64 -37.89 -12.01
N SER A 237 20.33 -38.00 -12.24
CA SER A 237 19.34 -38.18 -11.15
C SER A 237 19.57 -39.42 -10.28
N ASP A 238 20.19 -40.47 -10.82
CA ASP A 238 20.59 -41.67 -10.06
C ASP A 238 21.72 -41.41 -9.06
N GLU A 239 22.57 -40.41 -9.31
CA GLU A 239 23.72 -40.04 -8.47
C GLU A 239 23.41 -38.88 -7.51
N LEU A 240 22.42 -38.06 -7.83
CA LEU A 240 22.04 -36.86 -7.08
C LEU A 240 20.93 -37.18 -6.06
N VAL A 241 21.30 -37.88 -5.00
CA VAL A 241 20.34 -38.33 -3.98
C VAL A 241 19.70 -37.14 -3.27
N GLY A 242 18.36 -37.09 -3.31
CA GLY A 242 17.58 -36.01 -2.72
C GLY A 242 17.45 -34.76 -3.57
N VAL A 243 18.19 -34.64 -4.69
CA VAL A 243 18.08 -33.47 -5.59
C VAL A 243 17.06 -33.76 -6.68
N GLN A 244 16.19 -32.80 -6.95
CA GLN A 244 15.20 -32.88 -8.01
C GLN A 244 15.01 -31.52 -8.69
N VAL A 245 14.42 -31.53 -9.87
CA VAL A 245 13.99 -30.30 -10.56
C VAL A 245 12.49 -30.15 -10.41
N SER A 246 12.05 -28.99 -9.95
CA SER A 246 10.65 -28.58 -9.99
C SER A 246 10.44 -27.50 -11.05
N GLN A 247 9.27 -27.53 -11.69
CA GLN A 247 8.84 -26.45 -12.55
C GLN A 247 8.00 -25.50 -11.70
N SER A 248 8.32 -24.21 -11.76
CA SER A 248 7.54 -23.14 -11.13
C SER A 248 7.33 -22.01 -12.12
N THR A 249 6.69 -20.94 -11.66
CA THR A 249 6.58 -19.72 -12.45
C THR A 249 7.19 -18.54 -11.71
N THR A 250 7.94 -17.72 -12.44
CA THR A 250 8.38 -16.41 -11.97
C THR A 250 7.48 -15.32 -12.56
N ARG A 251 7.27 -14.23 -11.81
CA ARG A 251 6.45 -13.10 -12.28
C ARG A 251 7.35 -12.10 -12.99
N ILE A 252 6.97 -11.71 -14.20
CA ILE A 252 7.72 -10.77 -15.03
C ILE A 252 6.88 -9.55 -15.34
N TYR A 253 7.49 -8.38 -15.18
CA TYR A 253 6.91 -7.09 -15.52
C TYR A 253 7.69 -6.51 -16.72
N PRO A 254 7.26 -6.76 -17.97
CA PRO A 254 8.02 -6.41 -19.18
C PRO A 254 8.20 -4.91 -19.40
N ARG A 255 7.48 -4.07 -18.65
CA ARG A 255 7.54 -2.61 -18.72
C ARG A 255 8.43 -1.97 -17.65
N GLY A 256 9.09 -2.79 -16.82
CA GLY A 256 9.98 -2.32 -15.76
C GLY A 256 9.26 -1.36 -14.81
N GLU A 257 9.79 -0.14 -14.69
CA GLU A 257 9.24 0.90 -13.82
C GLU A 257 7.86 1.45 -14.28
N THR A 258 7.55 1.34 -15.58
CA THR A 258 6.31 1.92 -16.11
C THR A 258 5.07 1.23 -15.54
N ALA A 259 4.13 2.03 -15.04
CA ALA A 259 2.93 1.57 -14.35
C ALA A 259 3.21 0.80 -13.03
N GLY A 260 4.39 0.92 -12.43
CA GLY A 260 4.78 0.17 -11.23
C GLY A 260 3.82 0.33 -10.05
N HIS A 261 3.28 1.53 -9.81
CA HIS A 261 2.27 1.78 -8.76
C HIS A 261 0.87 1.25 -9.09
N ILE A 262 0.56 1.08 -10.37
CA ILE A 262 -0.73 0.56 -10.83
C ILE A 262 -0.70 -0.97 -10.72
N VAL A 263 0.30 -1.60 -11.36
CA VAL A 263 0.45 -3.04 -11.33
C VAL A 263 0.74 -3.53 -9.91
N GLY A 264 1.65 -2.83 -9.22
CA GLY A 264 2.09 -3.20 -7.88
C GLY A 264 3.14 -4.31 -7.90
N TYR A 265 3.42 -4.86 -6.73
CA TYR A 265 4.46 -5.87 -6.53
C TYR A 265 3.99 -7.00 -5.64
N LEU A 266 4.70 -8.12 -5.71
CA LEU A 266 4.45 -9.30 -4.91
C LEU A 266 5.43 -9.39 -3.74
N SER A 267 5.04 -10.09 -2.68
CA SER A 267 5.94 -10.52 -1.62
C SER A 267 5.58 -11.92 -1.15
N ARG A 268 6.49 -12.56 -0.42
CA ARG A 268 6.22 -13.86 0.19
C ARG A 268 5.14 -13.73 1.26
N THR A 269 4.27 -14.73 1.31
CA THR A 269 3.05 -14.73 2.13
C THR A 269 3.37 -14.80 3.62
N ALA A 270 2.60 -14.06 4.44
CA ALA A 270 2.62 -14.19 5.90
C ALA A 270 1.80 -15.40 6.37
N ASP A 271 2.14 -15.98 7.51
CA ASP A 271 1.43 -17.13 8.10
C ASP A 271 -0.06 -16.88 8.29
N THR A 272 -0.39 -15.74 8.88
CA THR A 272 -1.76 -15.33 9.20
C THR A 272 -2.03 -13.97 8.60
N VAL A 273 -3.20 -13.82 7.99
CA VAL A 273 -3.66 -12.55 7.41
C VAL A 273 -5.05 -12.23 7.94
N SER A 274 -5.28 -10.94 8.20
CA SER A 274 -6.60 -10.42 8.60
C SER A 274 -7.62 -10.59 7.49
N VAL A 275 -8.86 -10.93 7.84
CA VAL A 275 -9.97 -11.08 6.89
C VAL A 275 -10.20 -9.80 6.10
N ASN A 276 -10.13 -8.62 6.73
CA ASN A 276 -10.28 -7.35 6.02
C ASN A 276 -9.22 -7.14 4.94
N THR A 277 -7.98 -7.60 5.19
CA THR A 277 -6.91 -7.56 4.20
C THR A 277 -7.21 -8.49 3.02
N LEU A 278 -7.82 -9.65 3.25
CA LEU A 278 -8.23 -10.58 2.19
C LEU A 278 -9.45 -10.08 1.42
N LEU A 279 -10.42 -9.44 2.08
CA LEU A 279 -11.54 -8.78 1.39
C LEU A 279 -11.03 -7.68 0.45
N ALA A 280 -10.06 -6.87 0.90
CA ALA A 280 -9.40 -5.87 0.06
C ALA A 280 -8.59 -6.47 -1.11
N LYS A 281 -8.32 -7.77 -1.08
CA LYS A 281 -7.64 -8.55 -2.13
C LYS A 281 -8.58 -9.23 -3.13
N GLY A 282 -9.88 -8.96 -3.00
CA GLY A 282 -10.93 -9.48 -3.89
C GLY A 282 -11.63 -10.75 -3.42
N TYR A 283 -11.29 -11.29 -2.24
CA TYR A 283 -12.00 -12.43 -1.67
C TYR A 283 -13.37 -12.01 -1.10
N THR A 284 -14.33 -12.94 -1.07
CA THR A 284 -15.67 -12.70 -0.51
C THR A 284 -15.78 -13.22 0.93
N ILE A 285 -16.72 -12.68 1.71
CA ILE A 285 -16.96 -13.15 3.09
C ILE A 285 -17.37 -14.63 3.09
N GLU A 286 -18.17 -15.05 2.11
CA GLU A 286 -18.67 -16.43 1.97
C GLU A 286 -17.54 -17.45 1.76
N GLU A 287 -16.48 -17.05 1.05
CA GLU A 287 -15.28 -17.88 0.87
C GLU A 287 -14.41 -17.94 2.14
N LEU A 288 -14.37 -16.85 2.91
CA LEU A 288 -13.45 -16.69 4.04
C LEU A 288 -14.01 -17.17 5.38
N GLU A 289 -15.31 -17.03 5.62
CA GLU A 289 -15.97 -17.39 6.89
C GLU A 289 -15.68 -18.83 7.35
N PRO A 290 -15.70 -19.86 6.47
CA PRO A 290 -15.35 -21.23 6.87
C PRO A 290 -13.89 -21.41 7.29
N LEU A 291 -13.01 -20.46 6.96
CA LEU A 291 -11.56 -20.52 7.17
C LEU A 291 -11.10 -19.72 8.40
N TYR A 292 -12.03 -19.11 9.13
CA TYR A 292 -11.70 -18.29 10.31
C TYR A 292 -10.97 -19.11 11.36
N LYS A 293 -9.84 -18.57 11.82
CA LYS A 293 -9.01 -19.20 12.84
C LYS A 293 -9.71 -19.16 14.19
N TYR A 294 -9.66 -20.29 14.90
CA TYR A 294 -10.20 -20.43 16.25
C TYR A 294 -9.17 -21.04 17.20
N GLU A 295 -9.31 -20.75 18.48
CA GLU A 295 -8.51 -21.39 19.53
C GLU A 295 -8.85 -22.87 19.61
N THR A 296 -7.85 -23.71 19.80
CA THR A 296 -8.04 -25.16 19.93
C THR A 296 -7.72 -25.65 21.33
N THR A 297 -8.43 -26.67 21.80
CA THR A 297 -8.13 -27.43 23.02
C THR A 297 -8.03 -28.92 22.70
N THR A 298 -7.50 -29.71 23.61
CA THR A 298 -7.34 -31.16 23.42
C THR A 298 -8.40 -31.91 24.21
N ASP A 299 -9.11 -32.83 23.57
CA ASP A 299 -10.08 -33.69 24.25
C ASP A 299 -9.39 -34.79 25.09
N GLU A 300 -10.19 -35.56 25.84
CA GLU A 300 -9.69 -36.66 26.68
C GLU A 300 -9.04 -37.80 25.86
N ASP A 301 -9.32 -37.87 24.56
CA ASP A 301 -8.76 -38.84 23.61
C ASP A 301 -7.50 -38.34 22.89
N GLY A 302 -7.07 -37.09 23.15
CA GLY A 302 -5.89 -36.48 22.56
C GLY A 302 -6.12 -35.78 21.22
N ASN A 303 -7.36 -35.61 20.77
CA ASN A 303 -7.70 -34.91 19.54
C ASN A 303 -7.83 -33.40 19.76
N THR A 304 -7.38 -32.62 18.78
CA THR A 304 -7.51 -31.16 18.76
C THR A 304 -8.92 -30.78 18.33
N ILE A 305 -9.66 -30.09 19.21
CA ILE A 305 -11.03 -29.61 18.97
C ILE A 305 -11.11 -28.08 19.18
N PRO A 306 -12.11 -27.39 18.59
CA PRO A 306 -12.31 -25.97 18.85
C PRO A 306 -12.59 -25.72 20.33
N LYS A 307 -11.89 -24.75 20.92
CA LYS A 307 -12.15 -24.26 22.27
C LYS A 307 -13.49 -23.55 22.28
N ARG A 308 -14.31 -23.87 23.28
CA ARG A 308 -15.62 -23.25 23.49
C ARG A 308 -15.62 -22.38 24.75
N ASP A 309 -16.35 -21.29 24.72
CA ASP A 309 -16.60 -20.45 25.89
C ASP A 309 -17.62 -21.10 26.86
N GLU A 310 -17.93 -20.42 27.97
CA GLU A 310 -18.89 -20.90 28.98
C GLU A 310 -20.32 -21.06 28.44
N GLU A 311 -20.63 -20.44 27.30
CA GLU A 311 -21.93 -20.47 26.62
C GLU A 311 -21.97 -21.50 25.48
N GLY A 312 -20.83 -22.13 25.16
CA GLY A 312 -20.67 -23.16 24.15
C GLY A 312 -20.31 -22.65 22.75
N ASN A 313 -20.01 -21.36 22.57
CA ASN A 313 -19.62 -20.78 21.29
C ASN A 313 -18.12 -21.00 21.01
N ILE A 314 -17.75 -21.06 19.72
CA ILE A 314 -16.36 -21.21 19.32
C ILE A 314 -15.59 -19.92 19.62
N VAL A 315 -14.42 -20.05 20.24
CA VAL A 315 -13.54 -18.91 20.52
C VAL A 315 -12.66 -18.63 19.29
N TYR A 316 -13.01 -17.59 18.53
CA TYR A 316 -12.23 -17.16 17.37
C TYR A 316 -11.00 -16.34 17.76
N VAL A 317 -9.99 -16.35 16.89
CA VAL A 317 -8.78 -15.54 17.02
C VAL A 317 -8.97 -14.24 16.23
N TYR A 318 -8.57 -13.13 16.84
CA TYR A 318 -8.67 -11.79 16.26
C TYR A 318 -7.30 -11.10 16.20
N ASP A 319 -7.13 -10.20 15.25
CA ASP A 319 -5.98 -9.29 15.18
C ASP A 319 -6.09 -8.16 16.22
N GLU A 320 -5.06 -7.31 16.31
CA GLU A 320 -5.02 -6.17 17.24
C GLU A 320 -6.14 -5.14 16.98
N SER A 321 -6.74 -5.16 15.79
CA SER A 321 -7.87 -4.32 15.39
C SER A 321 -9.23 -4.99 15.58
N GLY A 322 -9.27 -6.19 16.17
CA GLY A 322 -10.50 -6.93 16.44
C GLY A 322 -11.09 -7.67 15.24
N ASN A 323 -10.35 -7.84 14.14
CA ASN A 323 -10.84 -8.57 12.96
C ASN A 323 -10.43 -10.04 12.99
N HIS A 324 -11.26 -10.92 12.44
CA HIS A 324 -10.92 -12.33 12.27
C HIS A 324 -9.64 -12.51 11.45
N VAL A 325 -8.89 -13.59 11.73
CA VAL A 325 -7.66 -13.94 11.00
C VAL A 325 -7.79 -15.32 10.36
N ILE A 326 -7.08 -15.51 9.24
CA ILE A 326 -7.03 -16.77 8.48
C ILE A 326 -5.58 -17.24 8.37
N ASP A 327 -5.37 -18.55 8.56
CA ASP A 327 -4.09 -19.21 8.33
C ASP A 327 -3.89 -19.45 6.81
N MET A 328 -3.01 -18.68 6.19
CA MET A 328 -2.74 -18.71 4.75
C MET A 328 -2.12 -20.03 4.31
N THR A 329 -1.26 -20.60 5.16
CA THR A 329 -0.43 -21.78 4.84
C THR A 329 -1.02 -23.11 5.29
N SER A 330 -2.17 -23.08 5.98
CA SER A 330 -2.83 -24.31 6.44
C SER A 330 -3.59 -24.98 5.30
N SER A 331 -3.59 -26.32 5.27
CA SER A 331 -4.37 -27.11 4.31
C SER A 331 -5.90 -26.95 4.47
N SER A 332 -6.32 -26.43 5.63
CA SER A 332 -7.69 -26.04 5.95
C SER A 332 -8.04 -24.60 5.55
N GLY A 333 -7.05 -23.76 5.19
CA GLY A 333 -7.23 -22.37 4.76
C GLY A 333 -7.19 -22.21 3.24
N LEU A 334 -6.64 -21.08 2.76
CA LEU A 334 -6.43 -20.83 1.32
C LEU A 334 -5.34 -21.74 0.70
N ALA A 335 -4.49 -22.33 1.56
CA ALA A 335 -3.43 -23.29 1.23
C ALA A 335 -2.28 -22.75 0.36
N TYR A 336 -1.87 -21.50 0.58
CA TYR A 336 -0.64 -20.96 0.00
C TYR A 336 0.60 -21.65 0.60
N SER A 337 1.65 -21.81 -0.19
CA SER A 337 2.98 -22.17 0.30
C SER A 337 3.71 -20.95 0.86
N TYR A 338 4.69 -21.16 1.74
CA TYR A 338 5.63 -20.10 2.15
C TYR A 338 6.44 -19.52 1.00
N SER A 339 6.67 -20.33 -0.03
CA SER A 339 7.34 -19.90 -1.25
C SER A 339 6.42 -19.13 -2.20
N ASP A 340 5.11 -19.07 -1.93
CA ASP A 340 4.17 -18.38 -2.80
C ASP A 340 4.19 -16.88 -2.57
N TYR A 341 4.20 -16.20 -3.71
CA TYR A 341 4.12 -14.77 -3.83
C TYR A 341 2.64 -14.34 -3.85
N VAL A 342 2.30 -13.41 -2.96
CA VAL A 342 0.98 -12.78 -2.87
C VAL A 342 1.14 -11.30 -3.16
N GLY A 343 0.19 -10.72 -3.87
CA GLY A 343 0.22 -9.29 -4.18
C GLY A 343 0.19 -8.45 -2.92
N VAL A 344 1.04 -7.43 -2.85
CA VAL A 344 1.12 -6.52 -1.70
C VAL A 344 0.47 -5.19 -2.02
N SER A 345 0.79 -4.64 -3.20
CA SER A 345 0.29 -3.36 -3.69
C SER A 345 -0.32 -3.49 -5.08
N GLY A 346 -0.93 -2.41 -5.58
CA GLY A 346 -1.50 -2.31 -6.92
C GLY A 346 -2.57 -3.35 -7.22
N ILE A 347 -2.75 -3.62 -8.52
CA ILE A 347 -3.66 -4.64 -9.06
C ILE A 347 -3.26 -6.04 -8.63
N GLU A 348 -1.96 -6.31 -8.48
CA GLU A 348 -1.49 -7.58 -7.92
C GLU A 348 -2.12 -7.88 -6.55
N SER A 349 -2.35 -6.84 -5.73
CA SER A 349 -3.01 -6.96 -4.43
C SER A 349 -4.53 -7.02 -4.56
N THR A 350 -5.16 -6.03 -5.18
CA THR A 350 -6.63 -5.90 -5.18
C THR A 350 -7.34 -6.97 -6.00
N MET A 351 -6.63 -7.59 -6.95
CA MET A 351 -7.13 -8.69 -7.78
C MET A 351 -6.44 -10.03 -7.46
N GLU A 352 -5.81 -10.17 -6.30
CA GLU A 352 -5.14 -11.42 -5.88
C GLU A 352 -6.07 -12.63 -5.98
N ALA A 353 -7.33 -12.50 -5.53
CA ALA A 353 -8.31 -13.59 -5.57
C ALA A 353 -8.58 -14.11 -6.99
N TYR A 354 -8.46 -13.25 -8.00
CA TYR A 354 -8.63 -13.62 -9.41
C TYR A 354 -7.31 -14.07 -10.05
N LEU A 355 -6.23 -13.36 -9.79
CA LEU A 355 -4.93 -13.56 -10.42
C LEU A 355 -4.26 -14.85 -9.95
N THR A 356 -4.44 -15.23 -8.70
CA THR A 356 -3.66 -16.30 -8.08
C THR A 356 -4.01 -17.69 -8.62
N GLY A 357 -3.00 -18.42 -9.09
CA GLY A 357 -3.13 -19.86 -9.39
C GLY A 357 -2.70 -20.75 -8.21
N ALA A 358 -2.38 -20.15 -7.06
CA ALA A 358 -1.74 -20.83 -5.93
C ALA A 358 -2.72 -21.34 -4.88
N THR A 359 -3.97 -20.89 -4.87
CA THR A 359 -4.96 -21.32 -3.87
C THR A 359 -5.38 -22.76 -4.09
N LYS A 360 -5.91 -23.38 -3.03
CA LYS A 360 -6.43 -24.76 -3.07
C LYS A 360 -7.44 -25.04 -4.19
N ALA A 361 -8.23 -24.03 -4.57
CA ALA A 361 -9.21 -24.14 -5.65
C ALA A 361 -8.56 -24.35 -7.02
N HIS A 362 -7.36 -23.81 -7.20
CA HIS A 362 -6.60 -23.88 -8.45
C HIS A 362 -5.53 -24.97 -8.47
N GLN A 363 -5.17 -25.50 -7.30
CA GLN A 363 -4.14 -26.53 -7.17
C GLN A 363 -4.59 -27.86 -7.79
N GLY A 364 -3.76 -28.33 -8.72
CA GLY A 364 -3.76 -29.72 -9.15
C GLY A 364 -3.01 -30.60 -8.17
N ALA A 365 -2.98 -31.89 -8.46
CA ALA A 365 -2.28 -32.87 -7.62
C ALA A 365 -1.62 -33.91 -8.50
N LYS A 366 -0.38 -34.27 -8.14
CA LYS A 366 0.40 -35.30 -8.82
C LYS A 366 0.74 -36.41 -7.84
N GLU A 367 0.20 -37.60 -8.08
CA GLU A 367 0.57 -38.78 -7.33
C GLU A 367 1.83 -39.40 -7.93
N VAL A 368 2.90 -39.43 -7.15
CA VAL A 368 4.19 -39.97 -7.55
C VAL A 368 4.57 -41.15 -6.66
N GLU A 369 5.15 -42.17 -7.28
CA GLU A 369 5.81 -43.25 -6.56
C GLU A 369 7.27 -42.88 -6.34
N ILE A 370 7.72 -42.93 -5.09
CA ILE A 370 9.11 -42.64 -4.72
C ILE A 370 9.89 -43.91 -4.38
N ASN A 371 11.18 -43.93 -4.71
CA ASN A 371 12.10 -45.00 -4.33
C ASN A 371 12.50 -44.90 -2.84
N LYS A 372 13.26 -45.90 -2.36
CA LYS A 372 13.81 -45.92 -0.99
C LYS A 372 14.79 -44.78 -0.68
N ASN A 373 15.19 -44.03 -1.69
CA ASN A 373 16.13 -42.90 -1.60
C ASN A 373 15.41 -41.54 -1.71
N GLY A 374 14.07 -41.53 -1.82
CA GLY A 374 13.25 -40.32 -1.92
C GLY A 374 13.03 -39.76 -3.33
N SER A 375 13.68 -40.32 -4.36
CA SER A 375 13.53 -39.86 -5.75
C SER A 375 12.26 -40.42 -6.38
N VAL A 376 11.60 -39.60 -7.22
CA VAL A 376 10.41 -39.99 -7.97
C VAL A 376 10.77 -41.03 -9.04
N ILE A 377 10.14 -42.20 -8.99
CA ILE A 377 10.30 -43.28 -9.98
C ILE A 377 9.30 -43.11 -11.12
N ARG A 378 8.03 -42.88 -10.78
CA ARG A 378 6.94 -42.81 -11.78
C ARG A 378 5.75 -42.01 -11.27
N GLU A 379 5.03 -41.44 -12.22
CA GLU A 379 3.78 -40.72 -12.00
C GLU A 379 2.62 -41.72 -12.09
N LEU A 380 1.76 -41.76 -11.07
CA LEU A 380 0.62 -42.67 -10.99
C LEU A 380 -0.66 -42.01 -11.49
N ALA A 381 -0.88 -40.75 -11.10
CA ALA A 381 -2.04 -39.96 -11.48
C ALA A 381 -1.72 -38.47 -11.43
N GLN A 382 -2.37 -37.67 -12.28
CA GLN A 382 -2.26 -36.22 -12.29
C GLN A 382 -3.64 -35.59 -12.45
N THR A 383 -3.94 -34.64 -11.57
CA THR A 383 -5.00 -33.66 -11.74
C THR A 383 -4.34 -32.35 -12.15
N ASN A 384 -4.78 -31.75 -13.25
CA ASN A 384 -4.22 -30.50 -13.74
C ASN A 384 -4.58 -29.35 -12.81
N ALA A 385 -3.63 -28.45 -12.60
CA ALA A 385 -3.91 -27.17 -11.98
C ALA A 385 -4.61 -26.25 -12.99
N THR A 386 -5.44 -25.35 -12.50
CA THR A 386 -6.08 -24.30 -13.31
C THR A 386 -5.32 -23.00 -13.12
N ASN A 387 -5.09 -22.25 -14.19
CA ASN A 387 -4.46 -20.93 -14.10
C ASN A 387 -5.41 -19.92 -13.44
N GLY A 388 -4.82 -18.88 -12.87
CA GLY A 388 -5.56 -17.69 -12.45
C GLY A 388 -6.15 -16.95 -13.65
N SER A 389 -7.12 -16.08 -13.37
CA SER A 389 -7.83 -15.27 -14.35
C SER A 389 -7.00 -14.07 -14.80
N ASP A 390 -7.08 -13.73 -16.08
CA ASP A 390 -6.48 -12.53 -16.64
C ASP A 390 -7.29 -11.28 -16.25
N VAL A 391 -6.59 -10.18 -15.97
CA VAL A 391 -7.18 -8.89 -15.62
C VAL A 391 -6.82 -7.88 -16.69
N SER A 392 -7.83 -7.29 -17.34
CA SER A 392 -7.64 -6.18 -18.28
C SER A 392 -7.94 -4.85 -17.59
N LEU A 393 -7.05 -3.88 -17.81
CA LEU A 393 -7.13 -2.55 -17.22
C LEU A 393 -7.66 -1.53 -18.23
N THR A 394 -8.13 -0.39 -17.72
CA THR A 394 -8.50 0.79 -18.52
C THR A 394 -7.30 1.61 -18.98
N ILE A 395 -6.12 1.30 -18.45
CA ILE A 395 -4.86 2.00 -18.72
C ILE A 395 -4.44 1.83 -20.19
N ASP A 396 -4.03 2.92 -20.84
CA ASP A 396 -3.26 2.89 -22.09
C ASP A 396 -1.78 2.99 -21.72
N ILE A 397 -1.01 1.93 -21.97
CA ILE A 397 0.39 1.86 -21.53
C ILE A 397 1.30 2.89 -22.23
N GLU A 398 0.96 3.29 -23.46
CA GLU A 398 1.72 4.30 -24.17
C GLU A 398 1.45 5.68 -23.58
N LEU A 399 0.19 5.99 -23.29
CA LEU A 399 -0.17 7.22 -22.58
C LEU A 399 0.46 7.24 -21.18
N GLN A 400 0.43 6.13 -20.45
CA GLN A 400 1.05 6.00 -19.13
C GLN A 400 2.54 6.37 -19.15
N ALA A 401 3.31 5.84 -20.11
CA ALA A 401 4.73 6.14 -20.25
C ALA A 401 4.98 7.64 -20.53
N VAL A 402 4.14 8.26 -21.36
CA VAL A 402 4.20 9.70 -21.64
C VAL A 402 3.91 10.51 -20.38
N VAL A 403 2.89 10.13 -19.61
CA VAL A 403 2.50 10.84 -18.37
C VAL A 403 3.59 10.73 -17.30
N GLU A 404 4.20 9.56 -17.10
CA GLU A 404 5.32 9.38 -16.16
C GLU A 404 6.55 10.20 -16.58
N THR A 405 6.90 10.15 -17.87
CA THR A 405 8.02 10.92 -18.42
C THR A 405 7.79 12.43 -18.27
N ALA A 406 6.57 12.90 -18.55
CA ALA A 406 6.19 14.30 -18.40
C ALA A 406 6.26 14.76 -16.94
N LEU A 407 5.86 13.90 -15.99
CA LEU A 407 5.94 14.18 -14.55
C LEU A 407 7.40 14.24 -14.07
N GLU A 408 8.25 13.30 -14.46
CA GLU A 408 9.67 13.30 -14.10
C GLU A 408 10.38 14.55 -14.64
N LYS A 409 10.20 14.85 -15.93
CA LYS A 409 10.75 16.07 -16.55
C LYS A 409 10.27 17.32 -15.83
N LEU A 410 8.98 17.36 -15.47
CA LEU A 410 8.41 18.46 -14.73
C LEU A 410 9.09 18.64 -13.37
N ILE A 411 9.17 17.60 -12.55
CA ILE A 411 9.77 17.69 -11.20
C ILE A 411 11.24 18.15 -11.27
N ASN A 412 12.01 17.55 -12.19
CA ASN A 412 13.41 17.92 -12.39
C ASN A 412 13.55 19.38 -12.84
N LYS A 413 12.69 19.83 -13.76
CA LYS A 413 12.65 21.22 -14.23
C LYS A 413 12.27 22.18 -13.11
N LEU A 414 11.20 21.88 -12.37
CA LEU A 414 10.71 22.72 -11.26
C LEU A 414 11.81 22.94 -10.21
N SER A 415 12.46 21.86 -9.77
CA SER A 415 13.51 21.96 -8.76
C SER A 415 14.73 22.76 -9.25
N ALA A 416 15.08 22.65 -10.53
CA ALA A 416 16.21 23.41 -11.10
C ALA A 416 15.87 24.89 -11.29
N ASP A 417 14.70 25.18 -11.88
CA ASP A 417 14.24 26.55 -12.16
C ASP A 417 13.97 27.33 -10.87
N GLU A 418 13.43 26.68 -9.83
CA GLU A 418 13.20 27.29 -8.52
C GLU A 418 14.53 27.69 -7.86
N MET A 419 15.52 26.80 -7.87
CA MET A 419 16.85 27.09 -7.33
C MET A 419 17.53 28.24 -8.09
N ALA A 420 17.46 28.24 -9.42
CA ALA A 420 18.01 29.32 -10.25
C ALA A 420 17.34 30.67 -9.94
N TYR A 421 16.01 30.69 -9.82
CA TYR A 421 15.26 31.90 -9.48
C TYR A 421 15.64 32.46 -8.11
N MET A 422 15.80 31.60 -7.09
CA MET A 422 16.21 32.03 -5.75
C MET A 422 17.62 32.63 -5.76
N LEU A 423 18.56 32.02 -6.48
CA LEU A 423 19.93 32.52 -6.62
C LEU A 423 19.97 33.87 -7.37
N ASP A 424 19.18 34.01 -8.43
CA ASP A 424 19.09 35.26 -9.19
C ASP A 424 18.48 36.39 -8.35
N ASP A 425 17.42 36.13 -7.57
CA ASP A 425 16.84 37.12 -6.65
C ASP A 425 17.84 37.55 -5.57
N ILE A 426 18.60 36.61 -5.00
CA ILE A 426 19.67 36.92 -4.04
C ILE A 426 20.69 37.85 -4.69
N ALA A 427 21.22 37.49 -5.87
CA ALA A 427 22.21 38.28 -6.57
C ALA A 427 21.70 39.68 -6.96
N GLU A 428 20.46 39.78 -7.46
CA GLU A 428 19.85 41.06 -7.85
C GLU A 428 19.63 41.98 -6.64
N LYS A 429 19.15 41.42 -5.52
CA LYS A 429 18.90 42.17 -4.27
C LYS A 429 20.21 42.62 -3.64
N GLU A 430 21.21 41.75 -3.57
CA GLU A 430 22.54 42.11 -3.09
C GLU A 430 23.17 43.23 -3.94
N ALA A 431 23.04 43.16 -5.28
CA ALA A 431 23.51 44.20 -6.18
C ALA A 431 22.81 45.57 -5.94
N LYS A 432 21.58 45.57 -5.43
CA LYS A 432 20.82 46.76 -5.05
C LYS A 432 21.04 47.20 -3.59
N GLY A 433 21.84 46.45 -2.82
CA GLY A 433 22.04 46.69 -1.38
C GLY A 433 20.82 46.33 -0.53
N GLU A 434 19.92 45.49 -1.04
CA GLU A 434 18.75 44.95 -0.35
C GLU A 434 19.03 43.50 0.07
N THR A 435 18.40 43.04 1.16
CA THR A 435 18.47 41.62 1.57
C THR A 435 17.34 40.84 0.92
N SER A 436 17.67 39.81 0.15
CA SER A 436 16.66 38.88 -0.40
C SER A 436 15.96 38.13 0.73
N LYS A 437 14.69 37.79 0.52
CA LYS A 437 13.93 36.95 1.45
C LYS A 437 14.44 35.50 1.52
N TYR A 438 15.29 35.09 0.58
CA TYR A 438 15.86 33.74 0.47
C TYR A 438 17.29 33.62 1.03
N ALA A 439 18.01 34.73 1.21
CA ALA A 439 19.46 34.74 1.52
C ALA A 439 19.85 33.90 2.75
N ASP A 440 19.04 33.94 3.81
CA ASP A 440 19.28 33.20 5.06
C ASP A 440 18.54 31.86 5.15
N LYS A 441 17.84 31.46 4.08
CA LYS A 441 16.87 30.34 4.11
C LYS A 441 17.08 29.30 3.02
N LEU A 442 18.04 29.48 2.12
CA LEU A 442 18.24 28.60 0.97
C LEU A 442 18.33 27.11 1.36
N ASP A 443 19.03 26.80 2.46
CA ASP A 443 19.21 25.43 2.97
C ASP A 443 17.95 24.84 3.65
N THR A 444 16.93 25.66 3.92
CA THR A 444 15.70 25.27 4.61
C THR A 444 14.51 25.11 3.68
N ILE A 445 14.67 25.41 2.39
CA ILE A 445 13.58 25.37 1.42
C ILE A 445 13.54 24.00 0.78
N GLU A 446 12.42 23.31 0.90
CA GLU A 446 12.21 22.08 0.17
C GLU A 446 11.75 22.38 -1.26
N THR A 447 12.51 21.91 -2.25
CA THR A 447 12.11 21.95 -3.66
C THR A 447 11.23 20.76 -4.03
N ALA A 448 10.61 20.81 -5.21
CA ALA A 448 9.83 19.68 -5.75
C ALA A 448 10.68 18.40 -5.86
N LYS A 449 10.31 17.37 -5.08
CA LYS A 449 10.89 16.01 -5.15
C LYS A 449 9.88 14.94 -5.55
N THR A 450 8.59 15.25 -5.45
CA THR A 450 7.51 14.27 -5.61
C THR A 450 6.33 14.89 -6.35
N GLY A 451 5.46 14.05 -6.91
CA GLY A 451 4.25 14.53 -7.57
C GLY A 451 3.39 13.40 -8.10
N ALA A 452 2.25 13.76 -8.69
CA ALA A 452 1.34 12.84 -9.33
C ALA A 452 0.64 13.50 -10.53
N ILE A 453 0.32 12.69 -11.54
CA ILE A 453 -0.56 13.08 -12.65
C ILE A 453 -1.62 11.99 -12.82
N VAL A 454 -2.87 12.39 -12.99
CA VAL A 454 -3.99 11.48 -13.30
C VAL A 454 -4.63 11.92 -14.61
N ALA A 455 -4.80 10.96 -15.54
CA ALA A 455 -5.58 11.11 -16.75
C ALA A 455 -6.84 10.21 -16.66
N MET A 456 -8.02 10.79 -16.85
CA MET A 456 -9.31 10.10 -16.68
C MET A 456 -10.26 10.42 -17.85
N ASP A 457 -11.04 9.43 -18.30
CA ASP A 457 -12.15 9.67 -19.23
C ASP A 457 -13.35 10.24 -18.43
N PRO A 458 -13.80 11.48 -18.71
CA PRO A 458 -14.88 12.10 -17.96
C PRO A 458 -16.26 11.49 -18.24
N ARG A 459 -16.39 10.64 -19.25
CA ARG A 459 -17.67 10.02 -19.66
C ARG A 459 -17.96 8.73 -18.91
N THR A 460 -16.91 8.06 -18.41
CA THR A 460 -17.02 6.74 -17.76
C THR A 460 -16.42 6.69 -16.36
N GLY A 461 -15.46 7.58 -16.03
CA GLY A 461 -14.67 7.48 -14.80
C GLY A 461 -13.44 6.57 -14.94
N ASP A 462 -13.18 6.04 -16.13
CA ASP A 462 -12.02 5.20 -16.41
C ASP A 462 -10.73 5.99 -16.26
N VAL A 463 -9.77 5.45 -15.51
CA VAL A 463 -8.43 6.01 -15.44
C VAL A 463 -7.64 5.50 -16.64
N LEU A 464 -7.18 6.41 -17.49
CA LEU A 464 -6.42 6.10 -18.70
C LEU A 464 -4.91 6.06 -18.44
N ALA A 465 -4.45 6.87 -17.49
CA ALA A 465 -3.08 6.87 -16.98
C ALA A 465 -3.03 7.47 -15.56
N MET A 466 -2.12 6.97 -14.73
CA MET A 466 -1.90 7.44 -13.36
C MET A 466 -0.42 7.33 -13.01
N ALA A 467 0.28 8.47 -12.97
CA ALA A 467 1.68 8.54 -12.59
C ALA A 467 1.85 9.02 -11.15
N SER A 468 2.82 8.44 -10.46
CA SER A 468 3.29 8.86 -9.14
C SER A 468 4.81 8.87 -9.15
N TYR A 469 5.41 9.98 -8.73
CA TYR A 469 6.86 10.13 -8.72
C TYR A 469 7.39 10.32 -7.29
N PRO A 470 8.52 9.68 -6.93
CA PRO A 470 9.32 8.79 -7.77
C PRO A 470 8.72 7.37 -7.90
N GLY A 471 9.12 6.67 -8.98
CA GLY A 471 8.67 5.33 -9.38
C GLY A 471 9.47 4.17 -8.76
N PHE A 472 9.10 2.93 -9.07
CA PHE A 472 9.92 1.75 -8.77
C PHE A 472 9.62 0.64 -9.78
N ASP A 473 10.56 -0.29 -9.97
CA ASP A 473 10.38 -1.47 -10.80
C ASP A 473 9.85 -2.64 -9.93
N PRO A 474 8.65 -3.19 -10.22
CA PRO A 474 8.14 -4.36 -9.51
C PRO A 474 9.03 -5.61 -9.62
N ASN A 475 9.87 -5.74 -10.65
CA ASN A 475 10.79 -6.86 -10.82
C ASN A 475 11.81 -6.96 -9.67
N TRP A 476 12.15 -5.84 -9.01
CA TRP A 476 13.09 -5.84 -7.88
C TRP A 476 12.58 -6.71 -6.71
N PHE A 477 11.27 -6.81 -6.52
CA PHE A 477 10.68 -7.62 -5.44
C PHE A 477 10.68 -9.13 -5.74
N ILE A 478 10.81 -9.51 -7.01
CA ILE A 478 10.92 -10.90 -7.44
C ILE A 478 12.38 -11.37 -7.32
N GLN A 479 13.31 -10.53 -7.78
CA GLN A 479 14.75 -10.82 -7.77
C GLN A 479 15.40 -10.65 -6.39
N GLY A 480 14.79 -9.86 -5.51
CA GLY A 480 15.37 -9.43 -4.24
C GLY A 480 15.96 -8.02 -4.36
N LEU A 481 15.76 -7.22 -3.30
CA LEU A 481 16.22 -5.83 -3.27
C LEU A 481 17.71 -5.75 -2.93
N THR A 482 18.45 -4.95 -3.69
CA THR A 482 19.80 -4.52 -3.29
C THR A 482 19.74 -3.54 -2.12
N GLU A 483 20.85 -3.33 -1.40
CA GLU A 483 20.90 -2.35 -0.30
C GLU A 483 20.54 -0.93 -0.77
N GLU A 484 20.99 -0.54 -1.96
CA GLU A 484 20.67 0.75 -2.57
C GLU A 484 19.17 0.87 -2.88
N GLN A 485 18.57 -0.17 -3.46
CA GLN A 485 17.13 -0.20 -3.74
C GLN A 485 16.31 -0.19 -2.46
N ALA A 486 16.68 -0.97 -1.45
CA ALA A 486 16.01 -0.97 -0.16
C ALA A 486 16.05 0.42 0.50
N LYS A 487 17.22 1.09 0.48
CA LYS A 487 17.37 2.45 0.99
C LYS A 487 16.57 3.47 0.19
N TYR A 488 16.53 3.34 -1.12
CA TYR A 488 15.70 4.19 -1.98
C TYR A 488 14.21 4.06 -1.63
N LEU A 489 13.72 2.83 -1.47
CA LEU A 489 12.31 2.56 -1.16
C LEU A 489 11.90 3.00 0.26
N ASP A 490 12.84 3.01 1.21
CA ASP A 490 12.63 3.45 2.61
C ASP A 490 12.82 4.96 2.82
N ASP A 491 13.04 5.72 1.73
CA ASP A 491 13.22 7.17 1.81
C ASP A 491 11.94 7.88 2.31
N ALA A 492 12.05 8.49 3.49
CA ALA A 492 10.92 9.11 4.19
C ALA A 492 10.42 10.41 3.52
N ASP A 493 11.28 11.10 2.77
CA ASP A 493 10.94 12.36 2.08
C ASP A 493 10.12 12.08 0.81
N THR A 494 10.57 11.10 0.03
CA THR A 494 10.04 10.82 -1.31
C THR A 494 9.02 9.69 -1.33
N THR A 495 9.07 8.78 -0.36
CA THR A 495 8.16 7.62 -0.20
C THR A 495 7.81 6.93 -1.53
N PRO A 496 8.78 6.31 -2.24
CA PRO A 496 8.57 5.79 -3.59
C PRO A 496 7.48 4.71 -3.67
N LEU A 497 7.28 3.90 -2.63
CA LEU A 497 6.25 2.85 -2.62
C LEU A 497 4.81 3.40 -2.60
N ARG A 498 4.61 4.65 -2.16
CA ARG A 498 3.27 5.23 -2.03
C ARG A 498 2.82 5.80 -3.36
N ASN A 499 1.64 5.36 -3.81
CA ASN A 499 0.96 5.99 -4.92
C ASN A 499 0.38 7.35 -4.48
N LYS A 500 1.02 8.43 -4.92
CA LYS A 500 0.67 9.80 -4.54
C LYS A 500 -0.61 10.28 -5.23
N ALA A 501 -0.99 9.70 -6.36
CA ALA A 501 -2.23 10.05 -7.05
C ALA A 501 -3.48 9.78 -6.21
N ILE A 502 -3.43 8.74 -5.35
CA ILE A 502 -4.57 8.31 -4.52
C ILE A 502 -4.36 8.57 -3.02
N SER A 503 -3.12 8.75 -2.55
CA SER A 503 -2.82 8.85 -1.11
C SER A 503 -2.33 10.22 -0.65
N LEU A 504 -1.88 11.09 -1.56
CA LEU A 504 -1.43 12.45 -1.22
C LEU A 504 -2.64 13.34 -0.92
N LYS A 505 -2.71 13.90 0.29
CA LYS A 505 -3.74 14.87 0.69
C LYS A 505 -3.10 16.24 0.77
N ILE A 506 -3.51 17.15 -0.11
CA ILE A 506 -2.92 18.50 -0.16
C ILE A 506 -3.98 19.54 -0.51
N ALA A 507 -3.72 20.79 -0.12
CA ALA A 507 -4.67 21.86 -0.33
C ALA A 507 -4.85 22.11 -1.85
N PRO A 508 -6.10 22.18 -2.36
CA PRO A 508 -6.36 22.35 -3.79
C PRO A 508 -6.04 23.76 -4.29
N GLY A 509 -6.08 24.77 -3.41
CA GLY A 509 -5.99 26.16 -3.82
C GLY A 509 -7.03 26.53 -4.88
N SER A 510 -6.62 27.31 -5.88
CA SER A 510 -7.55 27.94 -6.83
C SER A 510 -8.37 26.98 -7.71
N ILE A 511 -8.01 25.70 -7.82
CA ILE A 511 -8.85 24.72 -8.55
C ILE A 511 -10.18 24.43 -7.82
N PHE A 512 -10.23 24.72 -6.51
CA PHE A 512 -11.45 24.56 -5.70
C PHE A 512 -12.50 25.64 -5.95
N LYS A 513 -12.12 26.76 -6.58
CA LYS A 513 -13.01 27.90 -6.83
C LYS A 513 -14.22 27.54 -7.70
N MET A 514 -14.12 26.51 -8.55
CA MET A 514 -15.28 26.11 -9.38
C MET A 514 -16.34 25.42 -8.50
N VAL A 515 -15.97 24.62 -7.49
CA VAL A 515 -16.91 24.14 -6.45
C VAL A 515 -17.61 25.33 -5.79
N THR A 516 -16.85 26.30 -5.29
CA THR A 516 -17.40 27.48 -4.61
C THR A 516 -18.30 28.31 -5.53
N GLY A 517 -17.94 28.45 -6.81
CA GLY A 517 -18.73 29.17 -7.81
C GLY A 517 -20.06 28.48 -8.14
N VAL A 518 -20.01 27.17 -8.44
CA VAL A 518 -21.22 26.37 -8.72
C VAL A 518 -22.14 26.35 -7.50
N ALA A 519 -21.59 26.08 -6.32
CA ALA A 519 -22.36 26.07 -5.07
C ALA A 519 -22.97 27.44 -4.77
N GLY A 520 -22.17 28.51 -4.88
CA GLY A 520 -22.62 29.87 -4.60
C GLY A 520 -23.79 30.33 -5.47
N VAL A 521 -23.77 30.01 -6.77
CA VAL A 521 -24.89 30.31 -7.66
C VAL A 521 -26.09 29.42 -7.36
N SER A 522 -25.86 28.13 -7.18
CA SER A 522 -26.92 27.13 -6.97
C SER A 522 -27.71 27.38 -5.67
N GLU A 523 -27.03 27.85 -4.63
CA GLU A 523 -27.62 28.21 -3.33
C GLU A 523 -28.15 29.65 -3.29
N GLY A 524 -28.00 30.41 -4.38
CA GLY A 524 -28.47 31.79 -4.48
C GLY A 524 -27.63 32.79 -3.67
N ALA A 525 -26.42 32.43 -3.24
CA ALA A 525 -25.50 33.33 -2.55
C ALA A 525 -24.95 34.45 -3.47
N VAL A 526 -24.92 34.19 -4.78
CA VAL A 526 -24.53 35.13 -5.84
C VAL A 526 -25.28 34.81 -7.13
N GLN A 527 -25.57 35.80 -7.98
CA GLN A 527 -26.07 35.56 -9.34
C GLN A 527 -24.91 35.38 -10.33
N ILE A 528 -25.14 34.68 -11.46
CA ILE A 528 -24.09 34.42 -12.47
C ILE A 528 -23.47 35.73 -13.00
N ASP A 529 -24.31 36.74 -13.22
CA ASP A 529 -23.95 38.07 -13.74
C ASP A 529 -23.76 39.13 -12.64
N GLU A 530 -23.83 38.75 -11.36
CA GLU A 530 -23.57 39.66 -10.25
C GLU A 530 -22.06 40.00 -10.18
N ALA A 531 -21.75 41.29 -10.29
CA ALA A 531 -20.41 41.81 -10.11
C ALA A 531 -20.11 42.01 -8.61
N VAL A 532 -19.12 41.30 -8.07
CA VAL A 532 -18.68 41.48 -6.68
C VAL A 532 -17.63 42.59 -6.61
N ASN A 533 -17.94 43.64 -5.84
CA ASN A 533 -17.06 44.77 -5.59
C ASN A 533 -16.12 44.49 -4.41
N ASP A 534 -14.88 44.98 -4.48
CA ASP A 534 -13.85 44.79 -3.44
C ASP A 534 -13.96 45.75 -2.24
N ARG A 535 -15.05 46.53 -2.18
CA ARG A 535 -15.43 47.52 -1.15
C ARG A 535 -14.37 48.59 -0.88
N GLY A 536 -13.37 48.73 -1.77
CA GLY A 536 -12.22 49.62 -1.56
C GLY A 536 -11.23 49.09 -0.51
N ASP A 537 -11.24 47.78 -0.22
CA ASP A 537 -10.37 47.15 0.79
C ASP A 537 -8.91 46.95 0.32
N GLY A 538 -8.51 47.55 -0.81
CA GLY A 538 -7.15 47.46 -1.34
C GLY A 538 -6.74 46.04 -1.77
N GLY A 539 -7.72 45.19 -2.11
CA GLY A 539 -7.54 43.79 -2.51
C GLY A 539 -7.45 42.79 -1.36
N SER A 540 -7.57 43.20 -0.10
CA SER A 540 -7.71 42.32 1.06
C SER A 540 -9.19 42.06 1.36
N TYR A 541 -9.58 40.82 1.67
CA TYR A 541 -10.97 40.55 2.06
C TYR A 541 -11.16 40.73 3.57
N TYR A 542 -11.82 41.81 3.97
CA TYR A 542 -12.20 42.04 5.36
C TYR A 542 -13.61 41.51 5.63
N ILE A 543 -13.82 40.92 6.80
CA ILE A 543 -15.17 40.49 7.19
C ILE A 543 -15.84 41.68 7.87
N HIS A 544 -16.91 42.17 7.25
CA HIS A 544 -17.78 43.21 7.80
C HIS A 544 -18.96 42.53 8.51
N THR A 545 -18.95 42.56 9.83
CA THR A 545 -20.06 42.05 10.66
C THR A 545 -20.66 43.18 11.48
N THR A 546 -21.78 42.93 12.15
CA THR A 546 -22.45 43.88 13.03
C THR A 546 -22.45 43.33 14.46
N ASP A 547 -22.09 44.15 15.45
CA ASP A 547 -22.18 43.76 16.86
C ASP A 547 -23.63 43.75 17.38
N GLU A 548 -23.82 43.28 18.62
CA GLU A 548 -25.13 43.24 19.30
C GLU A 548 -25.81 44.62 19.41
N ASN A 549 -25.06 45.72 19.23
CA ASN A 549 -25.54 47.09 19.31
C ASN A 549 -25.75 47.73 17.92
N GLY A 550 -25.66 46.96 16.83
CA GLY A 550 -25.87 47.47 15.47
C GLY A 550 -24.67 48.22 14.89
N LYS A 551 -23.50 48.18 15.53
CA LYS A 551 -22.28 48.84 15.06
C LYS A 551 -21.46 47.89 14.19
N GLU A 552 -20.97 48.41 13.06
CA GLU A 552 -20.09 47.67 12.16
C GLU A 552 -18.76 47.33 12.86
N VAL A 553 -18.41 46.04 12.83
CA VAL A 553 -17.15 45.48 13.29
C VAL A 553 -16.44 44.89 12.09
N ILE A 554 -15.23 45.38 11.82
CA ILE A 554 -14.40 44.92 10.71
C ILE A 554 -13.31 44.01 11.26
N ILE A 555 -13.36 42.74 10.88
CA ILE A 555 -12.33 41.77 11.25
C ILE A 555 -11.22 41.82 10.20
N LYS A 556 -10.10 42.44 10.57
CA LYS A 556 -8.91 42.59 9.70
C LYS A 556 -7.85 41.52 9.94
N THR A 557 -7.95 40.77 11.04
CA THR A 557 -6.95 39.80 11.46
C THR A 557 -6.86 38.65 10.45
N ASN A 558 -5.65 38.37 9.94
CA ASN A 558 -5.36 37.26 9.01
C ASN A 558 -6.20 37.24 7.72
N ALA A 559 -6.68 38.42 7.30
CA ALA A 559 -7.47 38.62 6.08
C ALA A 559 -6.69 38.14 4.83
N PRO A 560 -7.27 37.26 4.00
CA PRO A 560 -6.64 36.84 2.76
C PRO A 560 -6.58 38.01 1.77
N ARG A 561 -5.55 38.03 0.94
CA ARG A 561 -5.38 39.03 -0.11
C ARG A 561 -5.52 38.40 -1.49
N CYS A 562 -6.03 39.17 -2.45
CA CYS A 562 -5.92 38.82 -3.86
C CYS A 562 -4.47 38.90 -4.34
N TRP A 563 -4.14 38.12 -5.36
CA TRP A 563 -2.77 38.02 -5.88
C TRP A 563 -2.35 39.22 -6.75
N LYS A 564 -3.30 40.03 -7.23
CA LYS A 564 -3.01 41.23 -8.01
C LYS A 564 -2.47 42.37 -7.17
N ARG A 565 -1.49 43.08 -7.74
CA ARG A 565 -0.87 44.27 -7.15
C ARG A 565 -1.80 45.51 -7.22
N TYR A 566 -2.45 45.72 -8.35
CA TYR A 566 -3.45 46.76 -8.57
C TYR A 566 -4.84 46.15 -8.36
N HIS A 567 -5.45 46.45 -7.24
CA HIS A 567 -6.71 45.79 -6.83
C HIS A 567 -7.89 46.20 -7.72
N GLU A 568 -7.82 47.38 -8.36
CA GLU A 568 -8.88 47.88 -9.24
C GLU A 568 -9.12 46.96 -10.45
N GLU A 569 -8.10 46.22 -10.89
CA GLU A 569 -8.21 45.24 -11.99
C GLU A 569 -9.11 44.05 -11.63
N HIS A 570 -9.24 43.73 -10.34
CA HIS A 570 -10.03 42.60 -9.84
C HIS A 570 -11.28 43.04 -9.05
N ALA A 571 -11.63 44.32 -9.13
CA ALA A 571 -12.87 44.86 -8.58
C ALA A 571 -14.02 44.69 -9.58
N ASN A 572 -15.22 44.36 -9.10
CA ASN A 572 -16.45 44.24 -9.91
C ASN A 572 -16.39 43.13 -10.97
N LEU A 573 -15.93 41.94 -10.60
CA LEU A 573 -15.91 40.78 -11.49
C LEU A 573 -17.19 39.94 -11.33
N THR A 574 -17.69 39.41 -12.45
CA THR A 574 -18.69 38.34 -12.50
C THR A 574 -18.06 36.97 -12.25
N LEU A 575 -18.87 35.90 -12.10
CA LEU A 575 -18.36 34.54 -11.87
C LEU A 575 -17.34 34.10 -12.94
N THR A 576 -17.69 34.26 -14.22
CA THR A 576 -16.84 33.87 -15.35
C THR A 576 -15.52 34.63 -15.34
N GLN A 577 -15.56 35.94 -15.14
CA GLN A 577 -14.36 36.77 -15.08
C GLN A 577 -13.51 36.46 -13.84
N ALA A 578 -14.15 36.21 -12.69
CA ALA A 578 -13.47 35.85 -11.46
C ALA A 578 -12.75 34.50 -11.56
N LEU A 579 -13.30 33.53 -12.31
CA LEU A 579 -12.63 32.27 -12.61
C LEU A 579 -11.44 32.48 -13.56
N ALA A 580 -11.62 33.20 -14.66
CA ALA A 580 -10.58 33.49 -15.65
C ALA A 580 -9.36 34.18 -15.02
N GLN A 581 -9.63 35.21 -14.20
CA GLN A 581 -8.61 35.99 -13.49
C GLN A 581 -8.21 35.38 -12.13
N SER A 582 -8.82 34.25 -11.74
CA SER A 582 -8.58 33.58 -10.46
C SER A 582 -8.70 34.51 -9.23
N CYS A 583 -9.71 35.37 -9.17
CA CYS A 583 -9.85 36.39 -8.13
C CYS A 583 -10.19 35.80 -6.75
N ASN A 584 -9.27 35.86 -5.78
CA ASN A 584 -9.51 35.35 -4.42
C ASN A 584 -10.65 36.08 -3.70
N TYR A 585 -10.80 37.40 -3.90
CA TYR A 585 -11.80 38.21 -3.18
C TYR A 585 -13.22 37.75 -3.50
N TYR A 586 -13.52 37.51 -4.78
CA TYR A 586 -14.83 37.02 -5.24
C TYR A 586 -15.22 35.72 -4.50
N PHE A 587 -14.33 34.74 -4.46
CA PHE A 587 -14.61 33.45 -3.82
C PHE A 587 -14.59 33.51 -2.28
N CYS A 588 -13.89 34.48 -1.68
CA CYS A 588 -14.04 34.77 -0.25
C CYS A 588 -15.44 35.28 0.07
N GLU A 589 -15.96 36.23 -0.73
CA GLU A 589 -17.31 36.78 -0.56
C GLU A 589 -18.36 35.68 -0.74
N VAL A 590 -18.27 34.88 -1.80
CA VAL A 590 -19.22 33.79 -2.05
C VAL A 590 -19.22 32.78 -0.91
N ALA A 591 -18.04 32.35 -0.44
CA ALA A 591 -17.95 31.41 0.68
C ALA A 591 -18.44 32.01 2.00
N TYR A 592 -18.20 33.30 2.24
CA TYR A 592 -18.73 33.99 3.42
C TYR A 592 -20.25 34.05 3.42
N ARG A 593 -20.87 34.40 2.28
CA ARG A 593 -22.33 34.45 2.11
C ARG A 593 -22.99 33.07 2.24
N MET A 594 -22.36 32.05 1.66
CA MET A 594 -22.89 30.69 1.62
C MET A 594 -22.72 29.95 2.96
N GLY A 595 -21.63 30.20 3.69
CA GLY A 595 -21.27 29.45 4.89
C GLY A 595 -20.50 28.16 4.59
N ILE A 596 -19.80 27.65 5.61
CA ILE A 596 -18.88 26.52 5.45
C ILE A 596 -19.59 25.17 5.31
N ASP A 597 -20.71 24.98 6.02
CA ASP A 597 -21.39 23.67 6.03
C ASP A 597 -21.97 23.35 4.65
N THR A 598 -22.59 24.36 4.01
CA THR A 598 -23.05 24.27 2.64
C THR A 598 -21.88 24.04 1.67
N LEU A 599 -20.77 24.78 1.81
CA LEU A 599 -19.58 24.54 0.98
C LEU A 599 -19.05 23.10 1.10
N ASN A 600 -19.04 22.56 2.32
CA ASN A 600 -18.61 21.20 2.62
C ASN A 600 -19.56 20.16 2.00
N GLU A 601 -20.87 20.38 2.07
CA GLU A 601 -21.87 19.53 1.39
C GLU A 601 -21.62 19.51 -0.12
N TRP A 602 -21.38 20.66 -0.74
CA TRP A 602 -21.09 20.75 -2.17
C TRP A 602 -19.76 20.10 -2.55
N ALA A 603 -18.71 20.24 -1.73
CA ALA A 603 -17.47 19.49 -1.92
C ALA A 603 -17.73 17.97 -1.89
N GLY A 604 -18.62 17.51 -1.00
CA GLY A 604 -19.10 16.14 -0.96
C GLY A 604 -19.87 15.72 -2.21
N LYS A 605 -20.76 16.59 -2.73
CA LYS A 605 -21.51 16.35 -3.98
C LYS A 605 -20.59 16.12 -5.18
N PHE A 606 -19.47 16.86 -5.26
CA PHE A 606 -18.43 16.66 -6.29
C PHE A 606 -17.51 15.45 -6.03
N GLY A 607 -17.70 14.72 -4.93
CA GLY A 607 -16.88 13.55 -4.58
C GLY A 607 -15.49 13.92 -4.04
N LEU A 608 -15.28 15.11 -3.47
CA LEU A 608 -13.98 15.47 -2.89
C LEU A 608 -13.79 14.94 -1.46
N THR A 609 -14.87 14.57 -0.77
CA THR A 609 -14.86 14.12 0.63
C THR A 609 -15.29 12.66 0.82
N SER A 610 -15.28 11.87 -0.27
CA SER A 610 -15.56 10.44 -0.26
C SER A 610 -14.46 9.69 -1.02
N LYS A 611 -14.39 8.37 -0.83
CA LYS A 611 -13.56 7.50 -1.67
C LYS A 611 -14.05 7.56 -3.13
N THR A 612 -13.11 7.42 -4.06
CA THR A 612 -13.36 7.41 -5.50
C THR A 612 -13.81 6.06 -6.01
N GLY A 613 -13.51 4.98 -5.29
CA GLY A 613 -13.82 3.61 -5.69
C GLY A 613 -12.69 2.91 -6.45
N ILE A 614 -11.59 3.63 -6.71
CA ILE A 614 -10.44 3.12 -7.45
C ILE A 614 -9.94 1.78 -6.88
N GLU A 615 -9.75 0.79 -7.75
CA GLU A 615 -9.36 -0.57 -7.35
C GLU A 615 -7.86 -0.70 -7.04
N LEU A 616 -7.32 0.25 -6.28
CA LEU A 616 -5.93 0.27 -5.79
C LEU A 616 -5.89 0.41 -4.26
N PRO A 617 -4.92 -0.23 -3.60
CA PRO A 617 -4.81 -0.14 -2.15
C PRO A 617 -4.24 1.23 -1.72
N GLY A 618 -4.64 1.69 -0.53
CA GLY A 618 -4.06 2.90 0.08
C GLY A 618 -4.71 4.22 -0.34
N GLU A 619 -5.90 4.18 -0.95
CA GLU A 619 -6.70 5.38 -1.23
C GLU A 619 -7.02 6.17 0.04
N SER A 620 -6.75 7.47 0.01
CA SER A 620 -7.09 8.41 1.06
C SER A 620 -8.31 9.26 0.70
N THR A 621 -9.09 9.64 1.70
CA THR A 621 -10.26 10.52 1.50
C THR A 621 -9.88 11.98 1.76
N GLY A 622 -10.32 12.88 0.87
CA GLY A 622 -10.20 14.32 1.07
C GLY A 622 -11.12 14.83 2.18
N ILE A 623 -10.88 16.08 2.59
CA ILE A 623 -11.67 16.80 3.59
C ILE A 623 -11.92 18.22 3.10
N CYS A 624 -13.12 18.74 3.31
CA CYS A 624 -13.43 20.16 3.17
C CYS A 624 -13.65 20.76 4.56
N GLY A 625 -13.34 22.04 4.74
CA GLY A 625 -13.43 22.71 6.04
C GLY A 625 -14.81 22.63 6.71
N GLY A 626 -14.86 22.96 8.00
CA GLY A 626 -16.08 22.93 8.81
C GLY A 626 -15.78 22.56 10.26
N GLN A 627 -16.71 22.86 11.17
CA GLN A 627 -16.52 22.55 12.59
C GLN A 627 -16.33 21.07 12.82
N SER A 628 -17.24 20.22 12.33
CA SER A 628 -17.17 18.75 12.48
C SER A 628 -15.95 18.13 11.79
N VAL A 629 -15.33 18.82 10.83
CA VAL A 629 -14.10 18.35 10.19
C VAL A 629 -12.88 18.75 11.01
N LEU A 630 -12.84 19.98 11.52
CA LEU A 630 -11.77 20.47 12.39
C LEU A 630 -11.76 19.70 13.73
N PHE A 631 -12.93 19.60 14.37
CA PHE A 631 -13.14 18.92 15.63
C PHE A 631 -14.62 18.53 15.78
N ASP A 632 -14.86 17.22 15.82
CA ASP A 632 -16.18 16.65 16.09
C ASP A 632 -16.25 16.19 17.55
N ASN A 633 -17.00 16.93 18.36
CA ASN A 633 -17.20 16.61 19.78
C ASN A 633 -18.19 15.46 20.02
N THR A 634 -18.84 14.95 18.97
CA THR A 634 -19.82 13.86 19.04
C THR A 634 -19.24 12.49 18.72
N LEU A 635 -18.00 12.43 18.22
CA LEU A 635 -17.30 11.17 17.94
C LEU A 635 -16.85 10.50 19.24
N LEU A 636 -17.57 9.46 19.66
CA LEU A 636 -17.28 8.72 20.88
C LEU A 636 -16.64 7.34 20.58
N ASP A 637 -15.81 6.86 21.50
CA ASP A 637 -15.31 5.48 21.54
C ASP A 637 -16.35 4.51 22.12
N ALA A 638 -15.98 3.22 22.22
CA ALA A 638 -16.87 2.17 22.72
C ALA A 638 -17.28 2.40 24.19
N GLU A 639 -16.47 3.14 24.94
CA GLU A 639 -16.70 3.51 26.34
C GLU A 639 -17.51 4.81 26.49
N GLY A 640 -17.93 5.43 25.38
CA GLY A 640 -18.71 6.67 25.37
C GLY A 640 -17.88 7.93 25.66
N LYS A 641 -16.55 7.87 25.56
CA LYS A 641 -15.63 9.01 25.69
C LYS A 641 -15.26 9.55 24.32
N LEU A 642 -14.83 10.81 24.24
CA LEU A 642 -14.40 11.42 22.98
C LEU A 642 -13.23 10.64 22.35
N SER A 643 -13.42 10.17 21.12
CA SER A 643 -12.38 9.50 20.36
C SER A 643 -11.49 10.51 19.64
N ILE A 644 -10.22 10.59 20.07
CA ILE A 644 -9.19 11.45 19.46
C ILE A 644 -8.61 10.83 18.19
N THR A 645 -8.54 9.50 18.13
CA THR A 645 -8.00 8.76 16.97
C THR A 645 -8.96 8.75 15.79
N ALA A 646 -10.27 8.87 16.04
CA ALA A 646 -11.29 8.95 14.99
C ALA A 646 -11.42 10.35 14.35
N GLN A 647 -10.74 11.37 14.88
CA GLN A 647 -10.83 12.74 14.37
C GLN A 647 -10.18 12.85 12.98
N LYS A 648 -10.75 13.68 12.11
CA LYS A 648 -10.28 13.86 10.72
C LYS A 648 -8.99 14.67 10.60
N THR A 649 -8.69 15.52 11.60
CA THR A 649 -7.49 16.35 11.62
C THR A 649 -6.59 16.02 12.81
N SER A 650 -5.31 16.41 12.73
CA SER A 650 -4.33 16.18 13.79
C SER A 650 -4.38 17.20 14.93
N LEU A 651 -5.09 18.32 14.73
CA LEU A 651 -5.16 19.42 15.71
C LEU A 651 -5.80 19.00 17.04
N PRO A 652 -6.93 18.25 17.08
CA PRO A 652 -7.47 17.71 18.32
C PRO A 652 -6.45 16.89 19.12
N SER A 653 -5.65 16.05 18.47
CA SER A 653 -4.61 15.25 19.11
C SER A 653 -3.46 16.09 19.70
N LEU A 654 -3.15 17.24 19.10
CA LEU A 654 -2.18 18.20 19.63
C LEU A 654 -2.75 18.95 20.84
N ILE A 655 -3.99 19.42 20.74
CA ILE A 655 -4.68 20.12 21.83
C ILE A 655 -4.91 19.20 23.02
N TYR A 656 -5.33 17.96 22.80
CA TYR A 656 -5.44 16.93 23.83
C TYR A 656 -4.12 16.76 24.60
N ARG A 657 -3.01 16.55 23.89
CA ARG A 657 -1.68 16.42 24.51
C ARG A 657 -1.30 17.67 25.32
N ARG A 658 -1.58 18.86 24.79
CA ARG A 658 -1.28 20.13 25.47
C ARG A 658 -2.15 20.34 26.71
N LEU A 659 -3.43 19.97 26.66
CA LEU A 659 -4.35 20.00 27.79
C LEU A 659 -3.88 19.04 28.89
N CYS A 660 -3.52 17.79 28.56
CA CYS A 660 -2.98 16.85 29.53
C CYS A 660 -1.73 17.42 30.23
N THR A 661 -0.80 18.01 29.47
CA THR A 661 0.38 18.68 30.06
C THR A 661 -0.01 19.81 30.99
N LEU A 662 -0.94 20.69 30.58
CA LEU A 662 -1.42 21.78 31.42
C LEU A 662 -2.07 21.29 32.72
N LEU A 663 -2.88 20.22 32.65
CA LEU A 663 -3.53 19.62 33.81
C LEU A 663 -2.51 19.00 34.78
N ARG A 664 -1.47 18.31 34.27
CA ARG A 664 -0.36 17.82 35.09
C ARG A 664 0.36 18.96 35.81
N GLU A 665 0.71 20.04 35.10
CA GLU A 665 1.34 21.22 35.69
C GLU A 665 0.48 21.84 36.80
N CYS A 666 -0.85 21.80 36.67
CA CYS A 666 -1.79 22.26 37.70
C CYS A 666 -1.78 21.37 38.95
N MET A 667 -1.72 20.05 38.77
CA MET A 667 -1.66 19.06 39.86
C MET A 667 -0.32 19.09 40.59
N ASP A 668 0.78 19.19 39.86
CA ASP A 668 2.15 19.30 40.40
C ASP A 668 2.33 20.53 41.28
N LYS A 669 1.79 21.69 40.87
CA LYS A 669 1.80 22.92 41.68
C LYS A 669 1.11 22.75 43.04
N ARG A 670 0.21 21.77 43.18
CA ARG A 670 -0.49 21.44 44.43
C ARG A 670 0.10 20.22 45.16
N MET A 671 1.18 19.63 44.65
CA MET A 671 1.77 18.39 45.16
C MET A 671 0.71 17.26 45.27
N MET A 672 -0.20 17.21 44.29
CA MET A 672 -1.21 16.15 44.19
C MET A 672 -0.62 14.93 43.50
N GLU A 673 -1.12 13.74 43.83
CA GLU A 673 -0.77 12.51 43.11
C GLU A 673 -1.40 12.55 41.71
N ILE A 674 -0.60 12.27 40.67
CA ILE A 674 -1.04 12.29 39.27
C ILE A 674 -1.65 10.93 38.92
N ASP A 675 -2.96 10.92 38.71
CA ASP A 675 -3.67 9.83 38.06
C ASP A 675 -3.82 10.14 36.56
N GLU A 676 -3.04 9.45 35.73
CA GLU A 676 -3.07 9.62 34.27
C GLU A 676 -4.45 9.28 33.65
N GLY A 677 -5.22 8.37 34.28
CA GLY A 677 -6.59 8.05 33.84
C GLY A 677 -7.54 9.23 34.05
N ALA A 678 -7.46 9.88 35.21
CA ALA A 678 -8.25 11.06 35.55
C ALA A 678 -7.85 12.29 34.72
N VAL A 679 -6.55 12.50 34.47
CA VAL A 679 -6.06 13.58 33.59
C VAL A 679 -6.58 13.41 32.18
N SER A 680 -6.51 12.20 31.63
CA SER A 680 -7.03 11.87 30.30
C SER A 680 -8.55 12.12 30.22
N ALA A 681 -9.32 11.58 31.18
CA ALA A 681 -10.77 11.77 31.24
C ALA A 681 -11.16 13.26 31.32
N CYS A 682 -10.46 14.03 32.17
CA CYS A 682 -10.66 15.47 32.29
C CYS A 682 -10.37 16.20 30.97
N ALA A 683 -9.26 15.90 30.30
CA ALA A 683 -8.91 16.54 29.03
C ALA A 683 -9.96 16.27 27.94
N LEU A 684 -10.41 15.02 27.80
CA LEU A 684 -11.45 14.64 26.84
C LEU A 684 -12.78 15.35 27.13
N ARG A 685 -13.21 15.38 28.39
CA ARG A 685 -14.46 16.03 28.80
C ARG A 685 -14.41 17.56 28.64
N LEU A 686 -13.24 18.17 28.84
CA LEU A 686 -13.01 19.60 28.54
C LEU A 686 -13.10 19.88 27.03
N MET A 687 -12.53 19.02 26.19
CA MET A 687 -12.61 19.16 24.74
C MET A 687 -14.05 19.05 24.23
N GLN A 688 -14.87 18.16 24.80
CA GLN A 688 -16.28 17.99 24.41
C GLN A 688 -17.13 19.25 24.58
N ILE A 689 -16.73 20.19 25.45
CA ILE A 689 -17.42 21.47 25.66
C ILE A 689 -17.42 22.34 24.39
N GLN A 690 -16.39 22.20 23.54
CA GLN A 690 -16.30 22.94 22.29
C GLN A 690 -17.28 22.36 21.28
N ASP A 691 -18.38 23.09 21.03
CA ASP A 691 -19.47 22.72 20.13
C ASP A 691 -19.50 23.54 18.83
N GLY A 692 -18.45 24.33 18.59
CA GLY A 692 -18.31 25.26 17.46
C GLY A 692 -18.73 26.69 17.76
N ASN A 693 -19.46 26.92 18.85
CA ASN A 693 -19.82 28.26 19.30
C ASN A 693 -18.72 28.85 20.20
N GLY A 694 -18.80 30.18 20.40
CA GLY A 694 -17.91 30.85 21.34
C GLY A 694 -18.02 30.25 22.75
N LEU A 695 -16.88 30.14 23.44
CA LEU A 695 -16.81 29.62 24.81
C LEU A 695 -17.17 30.68 25.88
N ASP A 696 -17.78 31.79 25.46
CA ASP A 696 -18.20 32.87 26.35
C ASP A 696 -19.20 32.34 27.39
N GLY A 697 -18.88 32.54 28.68
CA GLY A 697 -19.72 32.06 29.77
C GLY A 697 -19.54 30.58 30.15
N LYS A 698 -18.73 29.78 29.43
CA LYS A 698 -18.46 28.36 29.79
C LYS A 698 -17.41 28.15 30.89
N GLY A 699 -16.84 29.24 31.42
CA GLY A 699 -15.87 29.19 32.52
C GLY A 699 -16.31 28.43 33.78
N PRO A 700 -17.56 28.55 34.28
CA PRO A 700 -18.06 27.76 35.40
C PRO A 700 -18.07 26.25 35.12
N GLU A 701 -18.45 25.85 33.91
CA GLU A 701 -18.50 24.44 33.51
C GLU A 701 -17.10 23.81 33.45
N ILE A 702 -16.12 24.53 32.91
CA ILE A 702 -14.71 24.12 32.90
C ILE A 702 -14.21 23.86 34.32
N ARG A 703 -14.53 24.77 35.26
CA ARG A 703 -14.14 24.62 36.68
C ARG A 703 -14.80 23.41 37.33
N ARG A 704 -16.08 23.17 37.03
CA ARG A 704 -16.81 21.99 37.51
C ARG A 704 -16.16 20.70 37.03
N ILE A 705 -15.84 20.58 35.74
CA ILE A 705 -15.20 19.37 35.17
C ILE A 705 -13.84 19.11 35.83
N ILE A 706 -13.02 20.15 36.00
CA ILE A 706 -11.74 20.05 36.71
C ILE A 706 -11.93 19.59 38.17
N SER A 707 -12.98 20.08 38.84
CA SER A 707 -13.28 19.67 40.22
C SER A 707 -13.79 18.23 40.31
N GLU A 708 -14.60 17.79 39.35
CA GLU A 708 -15.18 16.44 39.31
C GLU A 708 -14.14 15.37 38.96
N GLU A 709 -13.31 15.62 37.95
CA GLU A 709 -12.39 14.61 37.39
C GLU A 709 -11.06 14.56 38.14
N ILE A 710 -10.45 15.71 38.46
CA ILE A 710 -9.11 15.77 39.08
C ILE A 710 -9.10 16.38 40.49
N GLY A 711 -10.27 16.69 41.06
CA GLY A 711 -10.41 17.05 42.48
C GLY A 711 -9.87 18.44 42.86
N ILE A 712 -9.72 19.37 41.90
CA ILE A 712 -9.30 20.75 42.20
C ILE A 712 -10.52 21.63 42.50
N PRO A 713 -10.63 22.25 43.69
CA PRO A 713 -11.80 23.06 44.05
C PRO A 713 -12.02 24.26 43.14
N GLU A 714 -13.27 24.50 42.73
CA GLU A 714 -13.63 25.56 41.78
C GLU A 714 -13.16 26.97 42.19
N GLY A 715 -13.25 27.30 43.50
CA GLY A 715 -12.85 28.62 44.01
C GLY A 715 -11.35 28.91 43.84
N TYR A 716 -10.51 27.86 43.77
CA TYR A 716 -9.09 28.02 43.48
C TYR A 716 -8.87 28.27 41.99
N THR A 717 -9.51 27.47 41.13
CA THR A 717 -9.44 27.60 39.67
C THR A 717 -9.94 28.96 39.18
N GLN A 718 -10.86 29.61 39.91
CA GLN A 718 -11.36 30.95 39.61
C GLN A 718 -10.30 32.06 39.79
N THR A 719 -9.27 31.84 40.61
CA THR A 719 -8.20 32.84 40.88
C THR A 719 -6.98 32.68 40.00
N GLN A 720 -6.91 31.60 39.21
CA GLN A 720 -5.75 31.25 38.37
C GLN A 720 -6.03 31.55 36.88
N THR A 721 -4.97 31.69 36.10
CA THR A 721 -5.04 31.88 34.63
C THR A 721 -5.41 30.60 33.86
N TRP A 722 -5.57 29.48 34.55
CA TRP A 722 -5.77 28.17 33.92
C TRP A 722 -7.06 28.08 33.13
N THR A 723 -8.15 28.68 33.62
CA THR A 723 -9.42 28.70 32.86
C THR A 723 -9.25 29.46 31.55
N SER A 724 -8.53 30.59 31.54
CA SER A 724 -8.25 31.33 30.31
C SER A 724 -7.30 30.59 29.36
N GLU A 725 -6.32 29.86 29.89
CA GLU A 725 -5.41 29.03 29.08
C GLU A 725 -6.15 27.85 28.44
N ILE A 726 -7.03 27.18 29.19
CA ILE A 726 -7.89 26.10 28.67
C ILE A 726 -8.84 26.65 27.61
N VAL A 727 -9.52 27.76 27.87
CA VAL A 727 -10.38 28.42 26.87
C VAL A 727 -9.58 28.79 25.62
N SER A 728 -8.35 29.29 25.76
CA SER A 728 -7.50 29.59 24.61
C SER A 728 -7.17 28.34 23.78
N LEU A 729 -6.86 27.21 24.43
CA LEU A 729 -6.59 25.94 23.74
C LEU A 729 -7.85 25.39 23.05
N LEU A 730 -9.00 25.46 23.71
CA LEU A 730 -10.28 25.05 23.14
C LEU A 730 -10.77 25.97 22.02
N ASN A 731 -10.37 27.24 22.00
CA ASN A 731 -10.63 28.17 20.90
C ASN A 731 -9.77 27.89 19.64
N GLU A 732 -8.73 27.06 19.73
CA GLU A 732 -7.97 26.62 18.55
C GLU A 732 -8.71 25.55 17.73
N ILE A 733 -9.52 24.73 18.40
CA ILE A 733 -10.39 23.71 17.77
C ILE A 733 -11.80 24.25 17.46
N GLN A 734 -12.01 25.56 17.62
CA GLN A 734 -13.22 26.25 17.17
C GLN A 734 -13.06 26.72 15.72
N TRP A 735 -14.05 26.45 14.88
CA TRP A 735 -14.13 26.97 13.53
C TRP A 735 -14.38 28.48 13.52
N LYS A 736 -13.54 29.22 12.80
CA LYS A 736 -13.55 30.69 12.73
C LYS A 736 -14.04 31.14 11.35
N PRO A 737 -14.74 32.28 11.24
CA PRO A 737 -15.16 32.84 9.95
C PRO A 737 -14.01 33.07 8.96
N THR A 738 -12.81 33.39 9.46
CA THR A 738 -11.60 33.54 8.63
C THR A 738 -11.13 32.23 8.00
N GLN A 739 -11.48 31.07 8.58
CA GLN A 739 -11.24 29.75 7.99
C GLN A 739 -12.25 29.45 6.88
N THR A 740 -13.51 29.88 7.01
CA THR A 740 -14.54 29.74 5.95
C THR A 740 -14.10 30.42 4.65
N ILE A 741 -13.67 31.68 4.73
CA ILE A 741 -13.23 32.41 3.52
C ILE A 741 -11.98 31.80 2.89
N ARG A 742 -11.09 31.21 3.70
CA ARG A 742 -9.91 30.47 3.20
C ARG A 742 -10.30 29.17 2.52
N ALA A 743 -11.22 28.42 3.11
CA ALA A 743 -11.77 27.21 2.50
C ALA A 743 -12.46 27.53 1.16
N GLY A 744 -13.11 28.69 1.04
CA GLY A 744 -13.76 29.19 -0.17
C GLY A 744 -12.88 29.26 -1.41
N PHE A 745 -11.57 29.47 -1.27
CA PHE A 745 -10.63 29.42 -2.39
C PHE A 745 -9.63 28.26 -2.29
N GLY A 746 -9.94 27.24 -1.49
CA GLY A 746 -9.20 25.99 -1.41
C GLY A 746 -7.95 26.02 -0.52
N GLN A 747 -7.90 26.91 0.48
CA GLN A 747 -6.83 26.95 1.50
C GLN A 747 -7.35 26.64 2.91
N GLY A 748 -6.44 26.45 3.86
CA GLY A 748 -6.78 26.14 5.24
C GLY A 748 -6.86 24.63 5.47
N THR A 749 -7.98 24.14 6.01
CA THR A 749 -8.15 22.73 6.35
C THR A 749 -8.67 21.87 5.20
N THR A 750 -9.01 22.47 4.06
CA THR A 750 -9.45 21.73 2.87
C THR A 750 -8.25 21.02 2.23
N LEU A 751 -8.28 19.70 2.18
CA LEU A 751 -7.25 18.84 1.59
C LEU A 751 -7.90 17.83 0.66
N VAL A 752 -7.38 17.64 -0.54
CA VAL A 752 -7.92 16.71 -1.53
C VAL A 752 -6.82 15.84 -2.12
N THR A 753 -7.21 14.73 -2.74
CA THR A 753 -6.31 13.82 -3.46
C THR A 753 -6.38 14.05 -4.98
N PRO A 754 -5.30 13.86 -5.75
CA PRO A 754 -5.33 14.01 -7.20
C PRO A 754 -6.42 13.20 -7.91
N ILE A 755 -6.69 11.96 -7.51
CA ILE A 755 -7.76 11.14 -8.09
C ILE A 755 -9.16 11.71 -7.83
N ALA A 756 -9.43 12.19 -6.62
CA ALA A 756 -10.69 12.88 -6.30
C ALA A 756 -10.85 14.19 -7.08
N VAL A 757 -9.75 14.90 -7.33
CA VAL A 757 -9.73 16.08 -8.20
C VAL A 757 -10.01 15.69 -9.65
N ALA A 758 -9.45 14.59 -10.16
CA ALA A 758 -9.76 14.10 -11.51
C ALA A 758 -11.26 13.81 -11.66
N ARG A 759 -11.86 13.10 -10.70
CA ARG A 759 -13.31 12.87 -10.64
C ARG A 759 -14.12 14.18 -10.62
N TYR A 760 -13.72 15.13 -9.79
CA TYR A 760 -14.36 16.44 -9.72
C TYR A 760 -14.30 17.20 -11.05
N ILE A 761 -13.14 17.22 -11.70
CA ILE A 761 -12.96 17.92 -12.99
C ILE A 761 -13.69 17.19 -14.10
N SER A 762 -13.78 15.86 -14.06
CA SER A 762 -14.66 15.07 -14.92
C SER A 762 -16.12 15.50 -14.78
N ALA A 763 -16.60 15.69 -13.55
CA ALA A 763 -17.95 16.20 -13.30
C ALA A 763 -18.17 17.63 -13.83
N ILE A 764 -17.14 18.48 -13.83
CA ILE A 764 -17.24 19.81 -14.47
C ILE A 764 -17.26 19.68 -16.00
N ALA A 765 -16.44 18.79 -16.56
CA ALA A 765 -16.33 18.58 -18.00
C ALA A 765 -17.63 18.03 -18.60
N ASN A 766 -18.22 17.02 -17.95
CA ASN A 766 -19.45 16.33 -18.36
C ASN A 766 -20.75 16.98 -17.81
N GLU A 767 -20.66 18.19 -17.26
CA GLU A 767 -21.82 18.99 -16.82
C GLU A 767 -22.62 18.40 -15.64
N GLY A 768 -21.94 17.68 -14.74
CA GLY A 768 -22.41 17.42 -13.38
C GLY A 768 -22.47 15.95 -12.99
N THR A 769 -22.07 15.02 -13.86
CA THR A 769 -22.12 13.59 -13.55
C THR A 769 -20.84 13.14 -12.84
N VAL A 770 -20.99 12.63 -11.62
CA VAL A 770 -19.88 12.20 -10.77
C VAL A 770 -19.79 10.67 -10.81
N TYR A 771 -18.80 10.15 -11.54
CA TYR A 771 -18.54 8.71 -11.65
C TYR A 771 -17.63 8.18 -10.54
N GLU A 772 -17.73 6.90 -10.20
CA GLU A 772 -16.63 6.19 -9.53
C GLU A 772 -15.41 6.11 -10.47
N ALA A 773 -14.21 6.05 -9.88
CA ALA A 773 -12.99 5.89 -10.64
C ALA A 773 -12.69 4.39 -10.78
N HIS A 774 -12.41 3.93 -12.00
CA HIS A 774 -12.12 2.53 -12.29
C HIS A 774 -10.78 2.38 -13.01
N ILE A 775 -10.02 1.34 -12.63
CA ILE A 775 -8.84 0.87 -13.34
C ILE A 775 -9.04 -0.52 -13.95
N VAL A 776 -9.93 -1.34 -13.38
CA VAL A 776 -10.21 -2.68 -13.89
C VAL A 776 -11.37 -2.62 -14.86
N ASP A 777 -11.11 -2.92 -16.14
CA ASP A 777 -12.13 -3.03 -17.19
C ASP A 777 -12.88 -4.37 -17.05
N ARG A 778 -12.15 -5.48 -17.09
CA ARG A 778 -12.74 -6.83 -17.00
C ARG A 778 -11.78 -7.87 -16.45
N VAL A 779 -12.33 -8.98 -15.98
CA VAL A 779 -11.59 -10.19 -15.57
C VAL A 779 -12.07 -11.37 -16.40
N ILE A 780 -11.14 -12.10 -17.00
CA ILE A 780 -11.39 -13.21 -17.92
C ILE A 780 -10.77 -14.48 -17.32
N ASP A 781 -11.56 -15.54 -17.15
CA ASP A 781 -11.06 -16.82 -16.64
C ASP A 781 -10.16 -17.55 -17.67
N ALA A 782 -9.56 -18.66 -17.24
CA ALA A 782 -8.70 -19.48 -18.09
C ALA A 782 -9.42 -20.12 -19.29
N ASP A 783 -10.75 -20.21 -19.26
CA ASP A 783 -11.59 -20.74 -20.35
C ASP A 783 -12.03 -19.64 -21.34
N GLY A 784 -11.76 -18.37 -21.03
CA GLY A 784 -12.12 -17.21 -21.84
C GLY A 784 -13.48 -16.59 -21.52
N ASN A 785 -14.12 -16.98 -20.41
CA ASN A 785 -15.37 -16.36 -19.96
C ASN A 785 -15.10 -15.11 -19.13
N VAL A 786 -15.95 -14.09 -19.29
CA VAL A 786 -15.89 -12.87 -18.48
C VAL A 786 -16.48 -13.16 -17.10
N VAL A 787 -15.63 -13.12 -16.07
CA VAL A 787 -15.99 -13.34 -14.66
C VAL A 787 -16.48 -12.05 -14.02
N ARG A 788 -15.88 -10.93 -14.43
CA ARG A 788 -16.22 -9.59 -13.97
C ARG A 788 -16.14 -8.63 -15.15
N ASP A 789 -17.17 -7.82 -15.31
CA ASP A 789 -17.25 -6.73 -16.28
C ASP A 789 -17.59 -5.45 -15.51
N THR A 790 -16.74 -4.43 -15.61
CA THR A 790 -16.91 -3.19 -14.85
C THR A 790 -17.66 -2.18 -15.70
N GLU A 791 -18.85 -1.79 -15.24
CA GLU A 791 -19.67 -0.76 -15.87
C GLU A 791 -19.52 0.57 -15.11
N PRO A 792 -19.60 1.75 -15.79
CA PRO A 792 -19.53 3.05 -15.13
C PRO A 792 -20.57 3.23 -14.03
N VAL A 793 -20.13 3.53 -12.80
CA VAL A 793 -21.02 3.75 -11.65
C VAL A 793 -21.20 5.24 -11.38
N ILE A 794 -22.44 5.72 -11.44
CA ILE A 794 -22.78 7.11 -11.08
C ILE A 794 -22.98 7.22 -9.56
N VAL A 795 -22.11 7.99 -8.91
CA VAL A 795 -22.19 8.29 -7.47
C VAL A 795 -23.19 9.42 -7.21
N ASN A 796 -23.16 10.45 -8.06
CA ASN A 796 -23.98 11.63 -7.90
C ASN A 796 -24.22 12.37 -9.23
N THR A 797 -25.26 13.18 -9.28
CA THR A 797 -25.54 14.10 -10.39
C THR A 797 -25.78 15.50 -9.83
N ILE A 798 -25.04 16.47 -10.36
CA ILE A 798 -25.10 17.87 -9.96
C ILE A 798 -25.86 18.63 -11.04
N GLY A 799 -26.88 19.37 -10.61
CA GLY A 799 -27.73 20.12 -11.52
C GLY A 799 -28.78 19.27 -12.22
N ASN A 800 -29.38 19.85 -13.27
CA ASN A 800 -30.45 19.26 -14.06
C ASN A 800 -30.50 19.92 -15.45
N ASP A 801 -31.36 19.40 -16.34
CA ASP A 801 -31.52 19.86 -17.73
C ASP A 801 -32.25 21.22 -17.87
N SER A 802 -32.13 22.12 -16.89
CA SER A 802 -32.75 23.45 -16.97
C SER A 802 -31.82 24.48 -17.61
N ALA A 803 -32.43 25.49 -18.23
CA ALA A 803 -31.70 26.58 -18.86
C ALA A 803 -30.84 27.39 -17.88
N GLU A 804 -31.18 27.40 -16.59
CA GLU A 804 -30.38 28.01 -15.52
C GLU A 804 -29.07 27.24 -15.31
N TRP A 805 -29.12 25.92 -15.30
CA TRP A 805 -27.95 25.05 -15.17
C TRP A 805 -27.08 25.07 -16.42
N ASP A 806 -27.67 25.07 -17.62
CA ASP A 806 -26.92 25.23 -18.88
C ASP A 806 -26.09 26.53 -18.88
N LYS A 807 -26.69 27.63 -18.41
CA LYS A 807 -26.00 28.92 -18.27
C LYS A 807 -24.88 28.87 -17.24
N LEU A 808 -25.10 28.20 -16.12
CA LEU A 808 -24.08 28.05 -15.09
C LEU A 808 -22.90 27.22 -15.62
N TRP A 809 -23.15 26.07 -16.24
CA TRP A 809 -22.10 25.25 -16.83
C TRP A 809 -21.33 26.01 -17.91
N THR A 810 -22.03 26.71 -18.79
CA THR A 810 -21.40 27.60 -19.77
C THR A 810 -20.51 28.64 -19.10
N ALA A 811 -20.99 29.30 -18.05
CA ALA A 811 -20.22 30.31 -17.31
C ALA A 811 -18.95 29.75 -16.65
N ILE A 812 -19.01 28.53 -16.11
CA ILE A 812 -17.85 27.82 -15.55
C ILE A 812 -16.86 27.44 -16.66
N LYS A 813 -17.33 26.82 -17.75
CA LYS A 813 -16.49 26.38 -18.87
C LYS A 813 -15.80 27.55 -19.58
N GLU A 814 -16.50 28.65 -19.81
CA GLU A 814 -15.89 29.91 -20.32
C GLU A 814 -14.91 30.50 -19.31
N GLY A 815 -15.21 30.42 -18.01
CA GLY A 815 -14.29 30.85 -16.95
C GLY A 815 -12.98 30.08 -16.97
N MET A 816 -13.02 28.76 -17.19
CA MET A 816 -11.84 27.91 -17.35
C MET A 816 -11.10 28.20 -18.66
N LYS A 817 -11.82 28.44 -19.76
CA LYS A 817 -11.19 28.82 -21.04
C LYS A 817 -10.40 30.12 -20.90
N GLY A 818 -10.95 31.11 -20.21
CA GLY A 818 -10.28 32.39 -19.96
C GLY A 818 -8.95 32.25 -19.21
N VAL A 819 -8.70 31.13 -18.53
CA VAL A 819 -7.44 30.90 -17.80
C VAL A 819 -6.28 30.61 -18.74
N VAL A 820 -6.54 29.89 -19.84
CA VAL A 820 -5.54 29.51 -20.85
C VAL A 820 -5.47 30.52 -22.00
N SER A 821 -6.41 31.46 -22.07
CA SER A 821 -6.54 32.49 -23.10
C SER A 821 -5.62 33.69 -22.87
N LEU A 822 -4.83 34.04 -23.89
CA LEU A 822 -4.00 35.25 -23.92
C LEU A 822 -4.84 36.53 -23.96
N GLU A 823 -5.98 36.52 -24.65
CA GLU A 823 -6.88 37.67 -24.79
C GLU A 823 -7.50 38.06 -23.45
N ASP A 824 -7.79 37.06 -22.62
CA ASP A 824 -8.41 37.22 -21.30
C ASP A 824 -7.38 37.50 -20.19
N GLN A 825 -6.09 37.61 -20.52
CA GLN A 825 -4.97 37.74 -19.57
C GLN A 825 -4.96 36.63 -18.51
N GLY A 826 -5.28 35.41 -18.93
CA GLY A 826 -5.39 34.25 -18.05
C GLY A 826 -4.07 33.86 -17.39
N THR A 827 -4.15 33.23 -16.21
CA THR A 827 -2.94 32.87 -15.43
C THR A 827 -2.03 31.82 -16.08
N ALA A 828 -2.49 31.14 -17.14
CA ALA A 828 -1.76 30.09 -17.85
C ALA A 828 -1.36 30.48 -19.28
N SER A 829 -1.75 31.67 -19.74
CA SER A 829 -1.78 31.99 -21.17
C SER A 829 -0.41 32.11 -21.84
N ASP A 830 0.63 32.47 -21.09
CA ASP A 830 1.98 32.72 -21.60
C ASP A 830 2.95 31.55 -21.38
N LYS A 831 2.45 30.39 -20.93
CA LYS A 831 3.29 29.24 -20.54
C LYS A 831 3.33 28.09 -21.54
N PHE A 832 2.40 28.08 -22.50
CA PHE A 832 2.42 27.12 -23.60
C PHE A 832 3.43 27.52 -24.65
N SER A 833 4.03 26.55 -25.34
CA SER A 833 4.89 26.83 -26.49
C SER A 833 4.09 27.47 -27.65
N GLU A 834 4.75 28.29 -28.47
CA GLU A 834 4.10 28.93 -29.63
C GLU A 834 3.47 27.90 -30.59
N GLU A 835 4.15 26.77 -30.81
CA GLU A 835 3.65 25.67 -31.65
C GLU A 835 2.37 25.05 -31.07
N PHE A 836 2.34 24.78 -29.77
CA PHE A 836 1.15 24.24 -29.12
C PHE A 836 0.00 25.25 -29.15
N MET A 837 0.31 26.53 -28.93
CA MET A 837 -0.68 27.61 -28.98
C MET A 837 -1.36 27.70 -30.35
N GLU A 838 -0.60 27.59 -31.43
CA GLU A 838 -1.15 27.67 -32.79
C GLU A 838 -1.98 26.44 -33.16
N LYS A 839 -1.60 25.25 -32.68
CA LYS A 839 -2.19 23.98 -33.15
C LYS A 839 -3.33 23.45 -32.28
N TYR A 840 -3.26 23.63 -30.96
CA TYR A 840 -4.08 22.86 -30.02
C TYR A 840 -4.74 23.65 -28.88
N LEU A 841 -4.33 24.90 -28.62
CA LEU A 841 -4.81 25.64 -27.46
C LEU A 841 -6.33 25.88 -27.47
N ASP A 842 -6.93 26.02 -28.65
CA ASP A 842 -8.38 26.18 -28.82
C ASP A 842 -9.19 24.92 -28.44
N ARG A 843 -8.54 23.76 -28.42
CA ARG A 843 -9.15 22.46 -28.06
C ARG A 843 -9.16 22.19 -26.55
N ILE A 844 -8.38 22.94 -25.77
CA ILE A 844 -8.20 22.69 -24.33
C ILE A 844 -8.84 23.76 -23.46
N THR A 845 -9.08 23.42 -22.20
CA THR A 845 -9.45 24.37 -21.16
C THR A 845 -8.83 23.93 -19.85
N GLY A 846 -8.65 24.84 -18.88
CA GLY A 846 -8.02 24.45 -17.63
C GLY A 846 -8.08 25.47 -16.52
N LYS A 847 -7.51 25.10 -15.37
CA LYS A 847 -7.40 25.95 -14.19
C LYS A 847 -6.09 25.70 -13.48
N THR A 848 -5.36 26.79 -13.20
CA THR A 848 -4.18 26.77 -12.33
C THR A 848 -4.60 26.80 -10.85
N GLY A 849 -3.82 26.14 -10.01
CA GLY A 849 -3.89 26.22 -8.56
C GLY A 849 -2.52 26.38 -7.95
N SER A 850 -2.40 27.33 -7.03
CA SER A 850 -1.24 27.47 -6.15
C SER A 850 -1.75 27.41 -4.72
N ALA A 851 -1.29 26.43 -3.96
CA ALA A 851 -1.68 26.27 -2.55
C ALA A 851 -0.45 26.45 -1.65
N GLN A 852 -0.53 27.41 -0.75
CA GLN A 852 0.59 27.78 0.12
C GLN A 852 0.73 26.76 1.27
N ILE A 853 1.95 26.34 1.52
CA ILE A 853 2.34 25.49 2.65
C ILE A 853 3.02 26.41 3.68
N GLY A 854 2.44 26.57 4.88
CA GLY A 854 3.06 27.32 5.98
C GLY A 854 2.21 28.41 6.67
N LEU A 855 2.77 28.99 7.73
CA LEU A 855 2.22 30.15 8.45
C LEU A 855 2.45 31.45 7.66
N ALA A 856 1.47 32.36 7.70
CA ALA A 856 1.35 33.59 6.90
C ALA A 856 2.56 34.57 6.92
N SER A 857 3.61 34.30 7.68
CA SER A 857 4.79 35.15 7.85
C SER A 857 6.00 34.76 6.99
N ILE A 858 6.05 33.55 6.41
CA ILE A 858 7.19 33.07 5.62
C ILE A 858 6.65 32.27 4.43
N ASP A 859 6.70 32.88 3.23
CA ASP A 859 6.10 32.36 1.99
C ASP A 859 7.21 31.80 1.10
N ILE A 860 7.43 30.48 1.18
CA ILE A 860 8.49 29.82 0.41
C ILE A 860 8.06 28.49 -0.25
N GLU A 861 7.12 27.73 0.33
CA GLU A 861 6.73 26.41 -0.22
C GLU A 861 5.28 26.45 -0.75
N THR A 862 5.09 26.22 -2.05
CA THR A 862 3.76 26.23 -2.69
C THR A 862 3.55 24.95 -3.50
N THR A 863 2.39 24.32 -3.35
CA THR A 863 1.95 23.23 -4.22
C THR A 863 1.49 23.77 -5.57
N SER A 864 2.00 23.18 -6.64
CA SER A 864 1.56 23.43 -8.00
C SER A 864 0.44 22.46 -8.39
N TRP A 865 -0.70 23.01 -8.79
CA TRP A 865 -1.81 22.30 -9.39
C TRP A 865 -2.10 22.83 -10.78
N PHE A 866 -2.33 21.92 -11.71
CA PHE A 866 -2.93 22.25 -12.99
C PHE A 866 -3.99 21.19 -13.34
N VAL A 867 -5.21 21.65 -13.62
CA VAL A 867 -6.31 20.78 -14.05
C VAL A 867 -6.79 21.23 -15.42
N THR A 868 -7.09 20.29 -16.28
CA THR A 868 -7.46 20.57 -17.66
C THR A 868 -8.28 19.42 -18.23
N TYR A 869 -9.10 19.71 -19.23
CA TYR A 869 -9.74 18.67 -20.03
C TYR A 869 -9.77 19.06 -21.50
N ALA A 870 -9.93 18.05 -22.34
CA ALA A 870 -10.06 18.18 -23.78
C ALA A 870 -10.82 17.00 -24.39
N PRO A 871 -11.35 17.17 -25.62
CA PRO A 871 -11.70 18.44 -26.26
C PRO A 871 -12.66 19.29 -25.42
N ARG A 872 -12.76 20.59 -25.71
CA ARG A 872 -13.57 21.53 -24.92
C ARG A 872 -15.08 21.23 -24.97
N GLU A 873 -15.59 20.91 -26.16
CA GLU A 873 -17.03 20.75 -26.40
C GLU A 873 -17.52 19.34 -26.08
N ASP A 874 -16.74 18.32 -26.43
CA ASP A 874 -17.00 16.91 -26.11
C ASP A 874 -15.78 16.35 -25.37
N PRO A 875 -15.70 16.51 -24.04
CA PRO A 875 -14.53 16.10 -23.27
C PRO A 875 -14.34 14.58 -23.27
N GLU A 876 -13.13 14.16 -23.60
CA GLU A 876 -12.74 12.74 -23.68
C GLU A 876 -11.59 12.40 -22.72
N ILE A 877 -10.84 13.40 -22.27
CA ILE A 877 -9.74 13.23 -21.33
C ILE A 877 -9.67 14.43 -20.37
N VAL A 878 -9.53 14.13 -19.09
CA VAL A 878 -9.22 15.07 -18.01
C VAL A 878 -7.80 14.77 -17.53
N ILE A 879 -6.96 15.80 -17.39
CA ILE A 879 -5.61 15.68 -16.82
C ILE A 879 -5.52 16.53 -15.57
N VAL A 880 -5.02 15.93 -14.49
CA VAL A 880 -4.76 16.59 -13.21
C VAL A 880 -3.32 16.38 -12.83
N SER A 881 -2.56 17.48 -12.74
CA SER A 881 -1.17 17.50 -12.27
C SER A 881 -1.08 18.11 -10.89
N CYS A 882 -0.38 17.43 -9.98
CA CYS A 882 -0.16 17.86 -8.60
C CYS A 882 1.32 17.67 -8.22
N VAL A 883 2.01 18.77 -7.94
CA VAL A 883 3.41 18.75 -7.49
C VAL A 883 3.53 19.56 -6.19
N PRO A 884 3.66 18.87 -5.02
CA PRO A 884 4.08 19.50 -3.77
C PRO A 884 5.39 20.27 -3.96
N ASN A 885 5.51 21.42 -3.30
CA ASN A 885 6.67 22.30 -3.41
C ASN A 885 7.03 22.65 -4.87
N GLY A 886 6.03 22.72 -5.75
CA GLY A 886 6.19 23.00 -7.19
C GLY A 886 6.23 24.48 -7.54
N PHE A 887 6.46 25.37 -6.57
CA PHE A 887 6.53 26.84 -6.69
C PHE A 887 5.25 27.56 -7.20
N SER A 888 4.72 27.19 -8.37
CA SER A 888 3.54 27.82 -8.98
C SER A 888 2.77 26.87 -9.89
N GLY A 889 1.42 26.89 -9.79
CA GLY A 889 0.49 26.13 -10.65
C GLY A 889 0.74 26.25 -12.15
N ALA A 890 1.26 27.39 -12.60
CA ALA A 890 1.56 27.66 -14.00
C ALA A 890 2.75 26.85 -14.53
N TRP A 891 3.62 26.33 -13.65
CA TRP A 891 4.80 25.58 -14.08
C TRP A 891 4.46 24.11 -14.39
N SER A 892 3.36 23.59 -13.83
CA SER A 892 2.84 22.25 -14.19
C SER A 892 2.20 22.15 -15.57
N ILE A 893 2.10 23.26 -16.31
CA ILE A 893 1.51 23.31 -17.66
C ILE A 893 2.35 22.51 -18.66
N SER A 894 3.68 22.52 -18.54
CA SER A 894 4.54 21.84 -19.52
C SER A 894 4.31 20.33 -19.58
N ALA A 895 3.93 19.70 -18.46
CA ALA A 895 3.57 18.29 -18.46
C ALA A 895 2.27 18.04 -19.22
N ALA A 896 1.25 18.89 -19.02
CA ALA A 896 -0.02 18.78 -19.74
C ALA A 896 0.15 19.04 -21.25
N GLU A 897 1.04 19.97 -21.63
CA GLU A 897 1.39 20.22 -23.04
C GLU A 897 1.96 18.96 -23.70
N GLU A 898 2.90 18.28 -23.06
CA GLU A 898 3.51 17.04 -23.58
C GLU A 898 2.46 15.93 -23.74
N ILE A 899 1.60 15.75 -22.72
CA ILE A 899 0.55 14.73 -22.75
C ILE A 899 -0.48 15.02 -23.84
N TYR A 900 -0.96 16.27 -23.97
CA TYR A 900 -1.92 16.63 -25.02
C TYR A 900 -1.32 16.57 -26.41
N THR A 901 -0.05 16.93 -26.58
CA THR A 901 0.64 16.82 -27.86
C THR A 901 0.64 15.36 -28.33
N TYR A 902 0.97 14.42 -27.44
CA TYR A 902 0.86 12.99 -27.74
C TYR A 902 -0.58 12.57 -28.05
N TYR A 903 -1.54 12.96 -27.21
CA TYR A 903 -2.95 12.61 -27.34
C TYR A 903 -3.55 13.08 -28.68
N PHE A 904 -3.38 14.36 -29.03
CA PHE A 904 -3.90 14.91 -30.28
C PHE A 904 -3.16 14.39 -31.51
N ASN A 905 -1.84 14.19 -31.45
CA ASN A 905 -1.12 13.56 -32.57
C ASN A 905 -1.63 12.14 -32.84
N LYS A 906 -1.95 11.35 -31.81
CA LYS A 906 -2.54 10.01 -31.93
C LYS A 906 -3.94 10.08 -32.55
N GLN A 907 -4.79 11.02 -32.11
CA GLN A 907 -6.09 11.26 -32.72
C GLN A 907 -6.00 11.66 -34.20
N ASP A 908 -5.15 12.63 -34.51
CA ASP A 908 -4.98 13.16 -35.87
C ASP A 908 -4.40 12.09 -36.81
N SER A 909 -3.54 11.20 -36.31
CA SER A 909 -2.99 10.05 -37.08
C SER A 909 -3.98 8.91 -37.26
N ALA A 910 -4.94 8.75 -36.32
CA ALA A 910 -6.00 7.75 -36.39
C ALA A 910 -7.20 8.22 -37.25
N ALA A 911 -7.35 9.52 -37.45
CA ALA A 911 -8.28 10.07 -38.43
C ALA A 911 -7.79 9.68 -39.84
N PRO A 912 -8.61 9.05 -40.70
CA PRO A 912 -8.19 8.74 -42.05
C PRO A 912 -7.93 10.03 -42.84
N GLU A 913 -6.66 10.40 -42.99
CA GLU A 913 -6.22 11.43 -43.92
C GLU A 913 -6.77 11.07 -45.31
N THR A 914 -7.68 11.91 -45.81
CA THR A 914 -8.02 12.00 -47.23
C THR A 914 -8.38 10.67 -47.90
N LEU A 915 -9.69 10.40 -48.01
CA LEU A 915 -10.23 9.97 -49.29
C LEU A 915 -9.84 11.05 -50.30
N ALA A 916 -8.64 10.91 -50.86
CA ALA A 916 -8.20 11.63 -52.03
C ALA A 916 -9.26 11.35 -53.09
N GLN A 917 -10.12 12.34 -53.32
CA GLN A 917 -10.76 12.53 -54.61
C GLN A 917 -9.64 12.78 -55.63
N VAL A 918 -8.95 11.71 -56.03
CA VAL A 918 -8.26 11.66 -57.30
C VAL A 918 -9.00 10.61 -58.11
N ASN A 919 -9.83 11.15 -59.01
CA ASN A 919 -10.49 10.41 -60.05
C ASN A 919 -9.53 9.41 -60.72
N GLY A 920 -9.94 8.15 -60.74
CA GLY A 920 -9.77 7.30 -61.90
C GLY A 920 -8.80 6.12 -61.77
N ILE A 921 -9.43 4.95 -61.86
CA ILE A 921 -8.92 3.65 -62.34
C ILE A 921 -8.38 2.70 -61.23
N VAL A 922 -9.30 1.80 -60.86
CA VAL A 922 -9.12 0.46 -60.24
C VAL A 922 -8.16 -0.38 -61.10
N PRO A 923 -7.23 -1.21 -60.58
CA PRO A 923 -7.44 -2.20 -59.51
C PRO A 923 -6.56 -2.13 -58.27
#